data_AF-A0AAD7C5Z3-F1
#
_entry.id   AF-A0AAD7C5Z3-F1
#
_cell.length_a   1.000
_cell.length_b   1.000
_cell.length_c   1.000
_cell.angle_alpha   90.00
_cell.angle_beta   90.00
_cell.angle_gamma   90.00
#
_symmetry.space_group_name_H-M   'P 1'
#
loop_
_entity.id
_entity.type
_entity.pdbx_description
1 polymer ?
#
loop_
_entity_poly.entity_id
_entity_poly.type
_entity_poly.pdbx_seq_one_letter_code
_entity_poly.pdbx_strand_id
1 'polypeptide(L)'
;MESTAADSIAQAWGFYNSMPPHLPRPIDILAPQQAAEKVEPVRRKLFESYGRLRDIVLAHEETIQKRWKKRTVGKRKELLASIDSALPKAHAPEIAAFEHQYRNPQEDNSHKKDLLLPYLNLDDLSCNNGTQFLGLLHARAHRSPSEFAMFDGDMLHFGIVAKGIRRYQAVECSMIAFGDEDTYGKVIEYSESMDPSDADSPDGFQMEQLLHESLSFGDGLVVLESQSQLIDFLLDVVSKILVDLDLKNLTPLPPMPAPVIPITNTEFQWKSSSRANVLRPYGDPPVFSIDELANIIESQYELAVEHLVNLRTDPTYLSEELQSYYDHRVEARLKGAPQLSVQNRAMSVLLLDAYTFFVYYHVAKELVEEFRVVQREYPDGLPRARDLPKEYENALMSFYPLLKLLELRITRIHNTTIYASEAMRGGFNVRTTDPRFEKLEMTLRGQPNDRLYTYISLLLQQEQTHLWQLGRIFDQIDRITEDAAQNKRISKLLATLLSQWGAINDCKTILACHRPAVEDTEGGDSVDIKERLSKWESLLIPIAGDAKVGPDTSSLASKAYPASQFMYPKGPRDAEWARKCQAVDDNFAEFWKAADQSLIKFCGPTLFALAESVVEPHVMEPIHWASLVKKLVPKKRQAPAPGSVLPFGGASQTPVVAESSPTPKTKTKTRGVADPSKQEEAEVPAAGTESPVAKPAPIPVCSKAHKVLSTLFTATLPEQIASQQASCSWRDILWAFTSGLNFGAFKGHGSAWTLSHPDGHHSITIHEPHPDSTMYFFQLRRFGWRLAHRFGWSLDSFELEQKA
;
A
#
# COMPACT_ATOMS: atom_id res chain seq x y z
N MET A 1 19.41 -48.04 17.83
CA MET A 1 19.07 -47.63 19.20
C MET A 1 18.13 -46.47 19.03
N GLU A 2 16.84 -46.68 19.29
CA GLU A 2 15.87 -45.58 19.30
C GLU A 2 16.24 -44.66 20.47
N SER A 3 16.36 -43.35 20.18
CA SER A 3 16.54 -42.32 21.20
C SER A 3 15.32 -42.36 22.12
N THR A 4 15.51 -42.45 23.45
CA THR A 4 14.38 -42.35 24.36
C THR A 4 13.97 -40.89 24.51
N ALA A 5 12.70 -40.59 24.87
CA ALA A 5 12.28 -39.21 25.14
C ALA A 5 13.15 -38.51 26.20
N ALA A 6 13.71 -39.26 27.15
CA ALA A 6 14.67 -38.75 28.14
C ALA A 6 16.01 -38.34 27.51
N ASP A 7 16.50 -39.09 26.52
CA ASP A 7 17.69 -38.75 25.76
C ASP A 7 17.46 -37.49 24.90
N SER A 8 16.31 -37.39 24.23
CA SER A 8 15.92 -36.23 23.43
C SER A 8 15.78 -34.96 24.29
N ILE A 9 15.19 -35.06 25.49
CA ILE A 9 15.12 -33.96 26.46
C ILE A 9 16.52 -33.56 26.95
N ALA A 10 17.37 -34.53 27.30
CA ALA A 10 18.74 -34.26 27.77
C ALA A 10 19.57 -33.58 26.68
N GLN A 11 19.42 -34.02 25.43
CA GLN A 11 20.06 -33.40 24.26
C GLN A 11 19.58 -31.96 24.06
N ALA A 12 18.26 -31.72 24.15
CA ALA A 12 17.70 -30.38 24.03
C ALA A 12 18.22 -29.45 25.13
N TRP A 13 18.22 -29.88 26.40
CA TRP A 13 18.83 -29.11 27.48
C TRP A 13 20.33 -28.91 27.29
N GLY A 14 21.06 -29.90 26.75
CA GLY A 14 22.45 -29.77 26.37
C GLY A 14 22.69 -28.62 25.39
N PHE A 15 21.83 -28.48 24.37
CA PHE A 15 21.86 -27.36 23.43
C PHE A 15 21.61 -26.02 24.13
N TYR A 16 20.55 -25.87 24.92
CA TYR A 16 20.25 -24.60 25.64
C TYR A 16 21.32 -24.21 26.66
N ASN A 17 21.93 -25.19 27.31
CA ASN A 17 23.01 -24.94 28.26
C ASN A 17 24.32 -24.55 27.57
N SER A 18 24.50 -24.91 26.30
CA SER A 18 25.65 -24.47 25.49
C SER A 18 25.52 -23.02 24.97
N MET A 19 24.31 -22.47 24.96
CA MET A 19 24.04 -21.12 24.47
C MET A 19 24.45 -20.01 25.46
N PRO A 20 24.83 -18.82 24.96
CA PRO A 20 25.14 -17.68 25.80
C PRO A 20 24.02 -17.36 26.82
N PRO A 21 24.34 -17.01 28.08
CA PRO A 21 23.34 -16.85 29.14
C PRO A 21 22.24 -15.82 28.88
N HIS A 22 22.49 -14.85 28.02
CA HIS A 22 21.58 -13.78 27.64
C HIS A 22 20.56 -14.18 26.55
N LEU A 23 20.70 -15.38 25.97
CA LEU A 23 19.71 -15.93 25.06
C LEU A 23 18.52 -16.51 25.83
N PRO A 24 17.30 -16.41 25.27
CA PRO A 24 16.10 -16.93 25.93
C PRO A 24 16.18 -18.46 26.04
N ARG A 25 15.72 -18.97 27.18
CA ARG A 25 15.55 -20.41 27.43
C ARG A 25 14.06 -20.74 27.44
N PRO A 26 13.66 -21.96 27.04
CA PRO A 26 12.29 -22.41 27.22
C PRO A 26 11.94 -22.41 28.71
N ILE A 27 10.64 -22.29 29.01
CA ILE A 27 10.13 -22.39 30.38
C ILE A 27 10.46 -23.78 30.95
N ASP A 28 10.24 -24.81 30.13
CA ASP A 28 10.57 -26.20 30.39
C ASP A 28 10.60 -26.98 29.06
N ILE A 29 11.15 -28.19 29.08
CA ILE A 29 11.18 -29.12 27.92
C ILE A 29 10.41 -30.39 28.30
N LEU A 30 9.34 -30.68 27.57
CA LEU A 30 8.37 -31.72 27.89
C LEU A 30 8.47 -32.92 26.93
N ALA A 31 8.20 -34.12 27.44
CA ALA A 31 7.89 -35.28 26.61
C ALA A 31 6.44 -35.19 26.06
N PRO A 32 6.09 -35.92 24.98
CA PRO A 32 4.75 -35.86 24.37
C PRO A 32 3.58 -36.05 25.34
N GLN A 33 3.66 -37.02 26.25
CA GLN A 33 2.62 -37.25 27.26
C GLN A 33 2.46 -36.05 28.23
N GLN A 34 3.58 -35.47 28.68
CA GLN A 34 3.56 -34.30 29.57
C GLN A 34 3.03 -33.06 28.84
N ALA A 35 3.36 -32.92 27.56
CA ALA A 35 2.83 -31.89 26.67
C ALA A 35 1.30 -32.01 26.55
N ALA A 36 0.77 -33.22 26.31
CA ALA A 36 -0.66 -33.47 26.24
C ALA A 36 -1.38 -33.14 27.57
N GLU A 37 -0.83 -33.59 28.71
CA GLU A 37 -1.35 -33.26 30.04
C GLU A 37 -1.36 -31.75 30.33
N LYS A 38 -0.39 -31.01 29.79
CA LYS A 38 -0.27 -29.57 29.96
C LYS A 38 -1.32 -28.79 29.16
N VAL A 39 -1.62 -29.23 27.94
CA VAL A 39 -2.54 -28.54 27.01
C VAL A 39 -4.00 -28.81 27.34
N GLU A 40 -4.32 -30.03 27.77
CA GLU A 40 -5.69 -30.49 27.95
C GLU A 40 -6.58 -29.57 28.81
N PRO A 41 -6.12 -29.02 29.96
CA PRO A 41 -6.92 -28.08 30.75
C PRO A 41 -7.20 -26.76 30.02
N VAL A 42 -6.25 -26.28 29.22
CA VAL A 42 -6.37 -25.03 28.46
C VAL A 42 -7.36 -25.23 27.30
N ARG A 43 -7.25 -26.35 26.57
CA ARG A 43 -8.18 -26.71 25.48
C ARG A 43 -9.61 -26.81 25.99
N ARG A 44 -9.84 -27.55 27.07
CA ARG A 44 -11.17 -27.72 27.66
C ARG A 44 -11.79 -26.37 28.05
N LYS A 45 -11.02 -25.54 28.76
CA LYS A 45 -11.48 -24.21 29.16
C LYS A 45 -11.82 -23.33 27.95
N LEU A 46 -10.98 -23.34 26.91
CA LEU A 46 -11.23 -22.58 25.69
C LEU A 46 -12.58 -22.93 25.06
N PHE A 47 -12.86 -24.22 24.87
CA PHE A 47 -14.12 -24.65 24.23
C PHE A 47 -15.35 -24.48 25.13
N GLU A 48 -15.22 -24.67 26.44
CA GLU A 48 -16.28 -24.33 27.41
C GLU A 48 -16.64 -22.83 27.34
N SER A 49 -15.64 -21.95 27.37
CA SER A 49 -15.83 -20.50 27.26
C SER A 49 -16.34 -20.10 25.86
N TYR A 50 -15.81 -20.70 24.79
CA TYR A 50 -16.23 -20.40 23.42
C TYR A 50 -17.68 -20.80 23.18
N GLY A 51 -18.09 -22.02 23.56
CA GLY A 51 -19.47 -22.48 23.44
C GLY A 51 -20.44 -21.53 24.13
N ARG A 52 -20.10 -21.11 25.36
CA ARG A 52 -20.90 -20.14 26.11
C ARG A 52 -20.97 -18.77 25.43
N LEU A 53 -19.85 -18.26 24.89
CA LEU A 53 -19.81 -16.97 24.20
C LEU A 53 -20.69 -17.01 22.95
N ARG A 54 -20.49 -18.05 22.13
CA ARG A 54 -21.24 -18.31 20.92
C ARG A 54 -22.74 -18.34 21.19
N ASP A 55 -23.18 -19.13 22.18
CA ASP A 55 -24.59 -19.25 22.49
C ASP A 55 -25.22 -17.93 22.95
N ILE A 56 -24.51 -17.15 23.81
CA ILE A 56 -24.98 -15.84 24.27
C ILE A 56 -25.09 -14.87 23.10
N VAL A 57 -24.08 -14.82 22.22
CA VAL A 57 -24.08 -13.92 21.07
C VAL A 57 -25.18 -14.33 20.10
N LEU A 58 -25.30 -15.60 19.72
CA LEU A 58 -26.37 -16.06 18.82
C LEU A 58 -27.78 -15.76 19.37
N ALA A 59 -28.00 -15.79 20.68
CA ALA A 59 -29.28 -15.45 21.28
C ALA A 59 -29.55 -13.94 21.38
N HIS A 60 -28.51 -13.11 21.51
CA HIS A 60 -28.66 -11.71 21.94
C HIS A 60 -27.84 -10.67 21.15
N GLU A 61 -27.25 -11.03 20.01
CA GLU A 61 -26.34 -10.15 19.25
C GLU A 61 -26.97 -8.79 18.92
N GLU A 62 -28.23 -8.77 18.47
CA GLU A 62 -28.93 -7.52 18.17
C GLU A 62 -29.02 -6.59 19.40
N THR A 63 -29.31 -7.18 20.57
CA THR A 63 -29.39 -6.46 21.83
C THR A 63 -28.02 -5.95 22.27
N ILE A 64 -26.98 -6.77 22.14
CA ILE A 64 -25.59 -6.38 22.43
C ILE A 64 -25.18 -5.20 21.54
N GLN A 65 -25.36 -5.30 20.23
CA GLN A 65 -25.02 -4.24 19.29
C GLN A 65 -25.77 -2.96 19.58
N LYS A 66 -27.09 -3.02 19.82
CA LYS A 66 -27.92 -1.84 20.17
C LYS A 66 -27.45 -1.18 21.45
N ARG A 67 -27.18 -1.95 22.51
CA ARG A 67 -26.75 -1.42 23.82
C ARG A 67 -25.33 -0.84 23.75
N TRP A 68 -24.42 -1.49 23.04
CA TRP A 68 -23.05 -1.01 22.87
C TRP A 68 -22.97 0.26 22.03
N LYS A 69 -23.68 0.31 20.90
CA LYS A 69 -23.75 1.51 20.02
C LYS A 69 -24.38 2.71 20.73
N LYS A 70 -25.28 2.50 21.70
CA LYS A 70 -25.88 3.57 22.53
C LYS A 70 -24.93 4.14 23.60
N ARG A 71 -23.86 3.45 23.98
CA ARG A 71 -22.89 3.97 24.97
C ARG A 71 -21.99 5.02 24.33
N THR A 72 -21.67 6.07 25.07
CA THR A 72 -20.63 7.02 24.62
C THR A 72 -19.25 6.36 24.68
N VAL A 73 -18.25 6.91 23.99
CA VAL A 73 -16.85 6.43 24.06
C VAL A 73 -16.38 6.32 25.51
N GLY A 74 -16.64 7.34 26.35
CA GLY A 74 -16.31 7.31 27.78
C GLY A 74 -16.97 6.16 28.54
N LYS A 75 -18.29 5.94 28.34
CA LYS A 75 -19.03 4.84 28.98
C LYS A 75 -18.59 3.46 28.50
N ARG A 76 -18.05 3.33 27.27
CA ARG A 76 -17.43 2.10 26.78
C ARG A 76 -16.12 1.85 27.52
N LYS A 77 -15.23 2.86 27.56
CA LYS A 77 -13.96 2.79 28.29
C LYS A 77 -14.17 2.45 29.77
N GLU A 78 -15.14 3.07 30.44
CA GLU A 78 -15.49 2.78 31.83
C GLU A 78 -15.94 1.33 32.03
N LEU A 79 -16.78 0.79 31.14
CA LEU A 79 -17.24 -0.60 31.22
C LEU A 79 -16.07 -1.57 31.01
N LEU A 80 -15.24 -1.35 30.00
CA LEU A 80 -14.06 -2.17 29.73
C LEU A 80 -13.07 -2.15 30.91
N ALA A 81 -12.78 -0.97 31.45
CA ALA A 81 -11.90 -0.81 32.62
C ALA A 81 -12.49 -1.41 33.91
N SER A 82 -13.82 -1.56 34.00
CA SER A 82 -14.46 -2.25 35.13
C SER A 82 -14.29 -3.77 35.10
N ILE A 83 -13.92 -4.32 33.93
CA ILE A 83 -13.67 -5.75 33.73
C ILE A 83 -12.20 -6.04 33.92
N ASP A 84 -11.33 -5.27 33.25
CA ASP A 84 -9.89 -5.34 33.46
C ASP A 84 -9.32 -3.92 33.57
N SER A 85 -8.99 -3.53 34.80
CA SER A 85 -8.43 -2.21 35.10
C SER A 85 -7.00 -2.04 34.57
N ALA A 86 -6.33 -3.13 34.20
CA ALA A 86 -4.99 -3.13 33.61
C ALA A 86 -5.01 -3.03 32.08
N LEU A 87 -6.19 -2.96 31.43
CA LEU A 87 -6.28 -2.78 29.98
C LEU A 87 -5.48 -1.57 29.51
N PRO A 88 -4.63 -1.73 28.49
CA PRO A 88 -3.90 -0.61 27.92
C PRO A 88 -4.82 0.47 27.40
N LYS A 89 -4.39 1.71 27.58
CA LYS A 89 -5.18 2.88 27.19
C LYS A 89 -5.11 3.14 25.69
N ALA A 90 -3.93 2.98 25.10
CA ALA A 90 -3.60 3.40 23.75
C ALA A 90 -3.40 2.20 22.82
N HIS A 91 -3.53 2.46 21.52
CA HIS A 91 -3.19 1.52 20.46
C HIS A 91 -1.71 1.10 20.51
N ALA A 92 -1.41 -0.13 20.04
CA ALA A 92 -0.09 -0.76 20.01
C ALA A 92 0.63 -0.76 21.39
N PRO A 93 -0.02 -1.31 22.43
CA PRO A 93 0.54 -1.36 23.77
C PRO A 93 1.83 -2.19 23.84
N GLU A 94 2.02 -3.16 22.95
CA GLU A 94 3.24 -3.95 22.84
C GLU A 94 4.46 -3.08 22.47
N ILE A 95 4.26 -2.05 21.64
CA ILE A 95 5.31 -1.11 21.26
C ILE A 95 5.69 -0.25 22.46
N ALA A 96 4.69 0.29 23.17
CA ALA A 96 4.93 1.08 24.37
C ALA A 96 5.64 0.25 25.44
N ALA A 97 5.20 -1.00 25.66
CA ALA A 97 5.86 -1.94 26.55
C ALA A 97 7.32 -2.18 26.14
N PHE A 98 7.58 -2.43 24.86
CA PHE A 98 8.92 -2.64 24.34
C PHE A 98 9.84 -1.42 24.52
N GLU A 99 9.34 -0.21 24.21
CA GLU A 99 10.07 1.05 24.44
C GLU A 99 10.40 1.27 25.93
N HIS A 100 9.50 0.86 26.84
CA HIS A 100 9.73 0.90 28.29
C HIS A 100 10.69 -0.21 28.79
N GLN A 101 10.63 -1.40 28.21
CA GLN A 101 11.35 -2.61 28.63
C GLN A 101 12.81 -2.71 28.17
N TYR A 102 13.33 -1.73 27.40
CA TYR A 102 14.76 -1.63 27.04
C TYR A 102 15.73 -1.57 28.24
N ARG A 103 15.23 -1.66 29.49
CA ARG A 103 16.03 -1.75 30.71
C ARG A 103 16.19 -3.16 31.29
N ASN A 104 15.28 -4.13 31.07
CA ASN A 104 15.49 -5.56 31.40
C ASN A 104 14.31 -6.47 30.94
N PRO A 105 14.36 -7.10 29.75
CA PRO A 105 13.23 -7.88 29.21
C PRO A 105 12.91 -9.18 29.97
N GLN A 106 13.88 -9.75 30.69
CA GLN A 106 13.73 -11.08 31.30
C GLN A 106 13.06 -11.10 32.69
N GLU A 107 12.92 -9.93 33.33
CA GLU A 107 12.48 -9.85 34.73
C GLU A 107 11.10 -9.19 34.90
N ASP A 108 10.58 -8.51 33.88
CA ASP A 108 9.34 -7.74 33.98
C ASP A 108 8.16 -8.42 33.26
N ASN A 109 7.41 -9.22 34.02
CA ASN A 109 6.21 -9.89 33.54
C ASN A 109 4.96 -8.97 33.54
N SER A 110 5.10 -7.69 33.89
CA SER A 110 3.97 -6.76 34.03
C SER A 110 3.24 -6.47 32.72
N HIS A 111 3.91 -6.63 31.58
CA HIS A 111 3.38 -6.38 30.24
C HIS A 111 3.05 -7.65 29.43
N LYS A 112 3.04 -8.84 30.05
CA LYS A 112 2.78 -10.11 29.32
C LYS A 112 1.46 -10.06 28.55
N LYS A 113 0.39 -9.51 29.14
CA LYS A 113 -0.93 -9.39 28.49
C LYS A 113 -0.89 -8.50 27.24
N ASP A 114 -0.12 -7.40 27.29
CA ASP A 114 0.03 -6.44 26.18
C ASP A 114 0.69 -7.11 24.97
N LEU A 115 1.59 -8.07 25.22
CA LEU A 115 2.26 -8.87 24.18
C LEU A 115 1.39 -10.01 23.66
N LEU A 116 0.54 -10.61 24.51
CA LEU A 116 -0.35 -11.72 24.12
C LEU A 116 -1.54 -11.25 23.28
N LEU A 117 -2.10 -10.09 23.61
CA LEU A 117 -3.32 -9.54 22.99
C LEU A 117 -3.12 -8.05 22.65
N PRO A 118 -2.21 -7.72 21.72
CA PRO A 118 -1.82 -6.33 21.42
C PRO A 118 -3.00 -5.46 20.91
N TYR A 119 -4.04 -6.08 20.38
CA TYR A 119 -5.24 -5.40 19.89
C TYR A 119 -6.32 -5.17 20.97
N LEU A 120 -6.15 -5.67 22.20
CA LEU A 120 -7.03 -5.37 23.33
C LEU A 120 -6.59 -4.10 24.06
N ASN A 121 -7.13 -2.96 23.63
CA ASN A 121 -6.90 -1.67 24.29
C ASN A 121 -8.17 -0.79 24.26
N LEU A 122 -8.21 0.21 25.15
CA LEU A 122 -9.39 1.06 25.33
C LEU A 122 -9.68 1.96 24.12
N ASP A 123 -8.64 2.43 23.42
CA ASP A 123 -8.79 3.30 22.27
C ASP A 123 -9.48 2.58 21.12
N ASP A 124 -8.95 1.42 20.71
CA ASP A 124 -9.49 0.64 19.59
C ASP A 124 -10.90 0.13 19.91
N LEU A 125 -11.09 -0.56 21.04
CA LEU A 125 -12.38 -1.15 21.39
C LEU A 125 -13.51 -0.11 21.60
N SER A 126 -13.17 1.16 21.85
CA SER A 126 -14.15 2.23 22.07
C SER A 126 -14.32 3.20 20.90
N CYS A 127 -13.39 3.24 19.94
CA CYS A 127 -13.43 4.13 18.79
C CYS A 127 -14.51 3.70 17.76
N ASN A 128 -14.74 4.50 16.72
CA ASN A 128 -15.65 4.15 15.61
C ASN A 128 -17.08 3.76 16.05
N ASN A 129 -17.65 4.42 17.06
CA ASN A 129 -18.92 4.00 17.67
C ASN A 129 -18.91 2.56 18.25
N GLY A 130 -17.73 2.08 18.63
CA GLY A 130 -17.50 0.75 19.19
C GLY A 130 -17.57 -0.39 18.17
N THR A 131 -17.48 -0.12 16.87
CA THR A 131 -17.61 -1.16 15.83
C THR A 131 -16.47 -2.17 15.84
N GLN A 132 -15.25 -1.79 16.19
CA GLN A 132 -14.11 -2.72 16.30
C GLN A 132 -14.36 -3.78 17.38
N PHE A 133 -14.82 -3.38 18.57
CA PHE A 133 -15.25 -4.33 19.60
C PHE A 133 -16.36 -5.25 19.09
N LEU A 134 -17.36 -4.70 18.39
CA LEU A 134 -18.47 -5.51 17.87
C LEU A 134 -18.01 -6.47 16.76
N GLY A 135 -17.09 -6.06 15.89
CA GLY A 135 -16.51 -6.92 14.86
C GLY A 135 -15.70 -8.06 15.47
N LEU A 136 -14.84 -7.74 16.44
CA LEU A 136 -14.09 -8.75 17.21
C LEU A 136 -15.03 -9.74 17.89
N LEU A 137 -16.06 -9.25 18.58
CA LEU A 137 -17.05 -10.11 19.24
C LEU A 137 -17.80 -11.00 18.24
N HIS A 138 -18.22 -10.42 17.11
CA HIS A 138 -18.91 -11.15 16.05
C HIS A 138 -18.02 -12.28 15.52
N ALA A 139 -16.83 -11.95 15.02
CA ALA A 139 -15.94 -12.92 14.41
C ALA A 139 -15.56 -14.06 15.39
N ARG A 140 -15.25 -13.72 16.65
CA ARG A 140 -14.87 -14.71 17.67
C ARG A 140 -16.02 -15.55 18.23
N ALA A 141 -17.27 -15.16 17.99
CA ALA A 141 -18.45 -15.93 18.39
C ALA A 141 -19.03 -16.79 17.25
N HIS A 142 -18.80 -16.39 16.00
CA HIS A 142 -19.36 -17.07 14.82
C HIS A 142 -18.38 -18.04 14.14
N ARG A 143 -17.08 -17.93 14.42
CA ARG A 143 -16.02 -18.79 13.86
C ARG A 143 -15.35 -19.63 14.94
N SER A 144 -14.93 -20.84 14.58
CA SER A 144 -14.19 -21.73 15.49
C SER A 144 -12.86 -21.10 15.92
N PRO A 145 -12.40 -21.31 17.17
CA PRO A 145 -11.06 -20.89 17.60
C PRO A 145 -9.94 -21.39 16.67
N SER A 146 -10.11 -22.59 16.10
CA SER A 146 -9.14 -23.19 15.18
C SER A 146 -8.97 -22.41 13.87
N GLU A 147 -9.99 -21.68 13.40
CA GLU A 147 -9.89 -20.85 12.18
C GLU A 147 -8.97 -19.65 12.37
N PHE A 148 -8.73 -19.24 13.63
CA PHE A 148 -7.82 -18.13 13.96
C PHE A 148 -6.42 -18.58 14.37
N ALA A 149 -6.16 -19.88 14.50
CA ALA A 149 -4.94 -20.38 15.14
C ALA A 149 -3.65 -19.80 14.55
N MET A 150 -3.56 -19.76 13.23
CA MET A 150 -2.38 -19.24 12.52
C MET A 150 -2.27 -17.72 12.64
N PHE A 151 -3.39 -17.01 12.47
CA PHE A 151 -3.43 -15.57 12.64
C PHE A 151 -3.06 -15.13 14.06
N ASP A 152 -3.60 -15.82 15.07
CA ASP A 152 -3.27 -15.56 16.47
C ASP A 152 -1.80 -15.88 16.77
N GLY A 153 -1.23 -16.91 16.12
CA GLY A 153 0.21 -17.18 16.14
C GLY A 153 1.05 -16.02 15.59
N ASP A 154 0.68 -15.50 14.42
CA ASP A 154 1.37 -14.36 13.79
C ASP A 154 1.33 -13.10 14.67
N MET A 155 0.22 -12.87 15.39
CA MET A 155 0.09 -11.73 16.30
C MET A 155 1.03 -11.81 17.51
N LEU A 156 1.48 -13.01 17.89
CA LEU A 156 2.41 -13.23 19.00
C LEU A 156 3.87 -13.02 18.60
N HIS A 157 4.19 -12.97 17.30
CA HIS A 157 5.55 -12.89 16.77
C HIS A 157 6.38 -11.80 17.44
N PHE A 158 5.85 -10.58 17.55
CA PHE A 158 6.57 -9.46 18.16
C PHE A 158 6.97 -9.76 19.61
N GLY A 159 6.05 -10.25 20.44
CA GLY A 159 6.32 -10.58 21.83
C GLY A 159 7.30 -11.76 22.00
N ILE A 160 7.23 -12.74 21.10
CA ILE A 160 8.15 -13.88 21.07
C ILE A 160 9.57 -13.44 20.69
N VAL A 161 9.73 -12.72 19.57
CA VAL A 161 11.05 -12.27 19.09
C VAL A 161 11.65 -11.20 19.99
N ALA A 162 10.83 -10.33 20.59
CA ALA A 162 11.23 -9.39 21.64
C ALA A 162 11.62 -10.08 22.96
N LYS A 163 11.42 -11.41 23.07
CA LYS A 163 11.69 -12.24 24.25
C LYS A 163 10.80 -11.94 25.47
N GLY A 164 9.71 -11.21 25.28
CA GLY A 164 8.73 -10.92 26.33
C GLY A 164 7.71 -12.05 26.53
N ILE A 165 7.53 -12.92 25.54
CA ILE A 165 6.74 -14.16 25.64
C ILE A 165 7.70 -15.34 25.70
N ARG A 166 7.75 -15.99 26.86
CA ARG A 166 8.47 -17.27 27.03
C ARG A 166 7.55 -18.43 26.65
N ARG A 167 8.12 -19.46 26.03
CA ARG A 167 7.43 -20.64 25.53
C ARG A 167 7.93 -21.89 26.23
N TYR A 168 7.07 -22.89 26.34
CA TYR A 168 7.51 -24.26 26.59
C TYR A 168 8.14 -24.83 25.31
N GLN A 169 8.90 -25.91 25.44
CA GLN A 169 9.25 -26.77 24.33
C GLN A 169 8.74 -28.17 24.62
N ALA A 170 8.43 -28.92 23.56
CA ALA A 170 8.27 -30.36 23.65
C ALA A 170 9.16 -31.03 22.62
N VAL A 171 9.63 -32.24 22.91
CA VAL A 171 10.39 -33.06 21.96
C VAL A 171 9.44 -33.96 21.18
N GLU A 172 9.75 -34.17 19.89
CA GLU A 172 9.12 -35.20 19.04
C GLU A 172 7.58 -35.14 18.96
N CYS A 173 6.99 -33.96 19.13
CA CYS A 173 5.55 -33.76 18.95
C CYS A 173 5.21 -32.35 18.49
N SER A 174 4.10 -32.25 17.76
CA SER A 174 3.49 -31.00 17.31
C SER A 174 2.10 -30.85 17.93
N MET A 175 1.45 -29.70 17.69
CA MET A 175 0.08 -29.49 18.12
C MET A 175 -0.82 -29.07 16.95
N ILE A 176 -1.91 -29.80 16.76
CA ILE A 176 -2.83 -29.63 15.63
C ILE A 176 -3.46 -28.23 15.66
N ALA A 177 -3.35 -27.48 14.56
CA ALA A 177 -3.79 -26.08 14.47
C ALA A 177 -5.17 -25.91 13.82
N PHE A 178 -5.87 -27.00 13.51
CA PHE A 178 -7.15 -26.97 12.80
C PHE A 178 -8.18 -28.00 13.30
N GLY A 179 -9.38 -27.91 12.73
CA GLY A 179 -10.50 -28.82 12.97
C GLY A 179 -11.40 -28.34 14.09
N ASP A 180 -12.05 -29.25 14.80
CA ASP A 180 -13.08 -28.97 15.79
C ASP A 180 -12.58 -29.12 17.24
N GLU A 181 -13.49 -29.16 18.21
CA GLU A 181 -13.17 -29.36 19.63
C GLU A 181 -12.43 -30.67 19.92
N ASP A 182 -12.66 -31.69 19.09
CA ASP A 182 -12.05 -33.00 19.23
C ASP A 182 -10.66 -33.06 18.60
N THR A 183 -10.24 -32.11 17.77
CA THR A 183 -8.91 -32.14 17.12
C THR A 183 -8.03 -30.94 17.45
N TYR A 184 -8.58 -29.73 17.45
CA TYR A 184 -7.80 -28.50 17.57
C TYR A 184 -7.09 -28.41 18.92
N GLY A 185 -5.78 -28.23 18.92
CA GLY A 185 -4.99 -28.18 20.14
C GLY A 185 -4.71 -29.56 20.75
N LYS A 186 -4.90 -30.66 20.03
CA LYS A 186 -4.35 -31.96 20.44
C LYS A 186 -2.87 -32.05 20.07
N VAL A 187 -2.10 -32.66 20.98
CA VAL A 187 -0.70 -33.01 20.74
C VAL A 187 -0.66 -34.30 19.93
N ILE A 188 0.17 -34.33 18.91
CA ILE A 188 0.42 -35.50 18.06
C ILE A 188 1.94 -35.76 18.03
N GLU A 189 2.34 -37.02 18.19
CA GLU A 189 3.75 -37.39 18.08
C GLU A 189 4.22 -37.31 16.62
N TYR A 190 5.49 -36.98 16.41
CA TYR A 190 6.07 -36.85 15.07
C TYR A 190 5.96 -38.12 14.23
N SER A 191 5.96 -39.29 14.88
CA SER A 191 5.83 -40.60 14.23
C SER A 191 4.38 -41.08 14.08
N GLU A 192 3.42 -40.37 14.67
CA GLU A 192 2.01 -40.75 14.68
C GLU A 192 1.29 -40.19 13.45
N SER A 193 0.58 -41.06 12.73
CA SER A 193 -0.28 -40.67 11.61
C SER A 193 -1.60 -40.06 12.11
N MET A 194 -2.02 -38.95 11.49
CA MET A 194 -3.30 -38.28 11.76
C MET A 194 -4.52 -39.21 11.59
N ASP A 195 -4.50 -40.07 10.57
CA ASP A 195 -5.48 -41.12 10.32
C ASP A 195 -4.75 -42.45 10.03
N PRO A 196 -4.61 -43.33 11.03
CA PRO A 196 -3.96 -44.62 10.86
C PRO A 196 -4.67 -45.55 9.87
N SER A 197 -5.91 -45.26 9.48
CA SER A 197 -6.66 -46.03 8.48
C SER A 197 -6.35 -45.61 7.05
N ASP A 198 -5.67 -44.49 6.86
CA ASP A 198 -5.26 -43.97 5.58
C ASP A 198 -3.73 -43.98 5.45
N ALA A 199 -3.23 -44.72 4.45
CA ALA A 199 -1.81 -44.86 4.19
C ALA A 199 -1.14 -43.55 3.71
N ASP A 200 -1.92 -42.63 3.14
CA ASP A 200 -1.45 -41.33 2.65
C ASP A 200 -1.74 -40.20 3.67
N SER A 201 -2.12 -40.54 4.90
CA SER A 201 -2.30 -39.57 5.97
C SER A 201 -0.95 -39.07 6.47
N PRO A 202 -0.76 -37.74 6.63
CA PRO A 202 0.49 -37.20 7.16
C PRO A 202 0.69 -37.57 8.63
N ASP A 203 1.96 -37.70 9.02
CA ASP A 203 2.37 -37.82 10.41
C ASP A 203 2.55 -36.45 11.10
N GLY A 204 2.70 -36.45 12.42
CA GLY A 204 2.86 -35.23 13.21
C GLY A 204 4.05 -34.36 12.80
N PHE A 205 5.11 -34.94 12.21
CA PHE A 205 6.26 -34.20 11.70
C PHE A 205 5.94 -33.52 10.38
N GLN A 206 5.33 -34.23 9.43
CA GLN A 206 4.88 -33.69 8.15
C GLN A 206 3.86 -32.57 8.33
N MET A 207 2.95 -32.72 9.30
CA MET A 207 1.97 -31.70 9.66
C MET A 207 2.61 -30.37 10.08
N GLU A 208 3.72 -30.43 10.83
CA GLU A 208 4.42 -29.24 11.33
C GLU A 208 5.39 -28.68 10.29
N GLN A 209 6.22 -29.53 9.70
CA GLN A 209 7.38 -29.12 8.92
C GLN A 209 7.09 -28.97 7.42
N LEU A 210 6.06 -29.63 6.90
CA LEU A 210 5.76 -29.62 5.45
C LEU A 210 4.44 -28.91 5.15
N LEU A 211 3.37 -29.24 5.89
CA LEU A 211 2.01 -28.77 5.60
C LEU A 211 1.64 -27.49 6.36
N HIS A 212 2.32 -27.22 7.49
CA HIS A 212 2.04 -26.11 8.42
C HIS A 212 0.58 -26.05 8.86
N GLU A 213 -0.01 -27.23 9.04
CA GLU A 213 -1.36 -27.42 9.60
C GLU A 213 -1.28 -27.81 11.09
N SER A 214 -0.08 -27.97 11.63
CA SER A 214 0.19 -27.95 13.07
C SER A 214 1.17 -26.84 13.43
N LEU A 215 1.18 -26.46 14.70
CA LEU A 215 2.12 -25.54 15.30
C LEU A 215 3.12 -26.31 16.13
N SER A 216 4.33 -25.74 16.29
CA SER A 216 5.22 -26.16 17.36
C SER A 216 4.47 -26.13 18.69
N PHE A 217 4.72 -27.11 19.57
CA PHE A 217 4.03 -27.18 20.87
C PHE A 217 4.08 -25.86 21.64
N GLY A 218 5.26 -25.22 21.65
CA GLY A 218 5.49 -23.98 22.36
C GLY A 218 4.65 -22.81 21.85
N ASP A 219 4.51 -22.68 20.53
CA ASP A 219 3.72 -21.62 19.92
C ASP A 219 2.24 -21.89 20.08
N GLY A 220 1.81 -23.11 19.77
CA GLY A 220 0.40 -23.44 19.83
C GLY A 220 -0.16 -23.37 21.26
N LEU A 221 0.61 -23.75 22.30
CA LEU A 221 0.15 -23.60 23.68
C LEU A 221 -0.11 -22.12 24.02
N VAL A 222 0.77 -21.21 23.58
CA VAL A 222 0.58 -19.77 23.80
C VAL A 222 -0.62 -19.24 23.00
N VAL A 223 -0.86 -19.76 21.79
CA VAL A 223 -2.08 -19.46 21.00
C VAL A 223 -3.35 -19.89 21.76
N LEU A 224 -3.40 -21.10 22.31
CA LEU A 224 -4.56 -21.54 23.11
C LEU A 224 -4.75 -20.69 24.37
N GLU A 225 -3.65 -20.30 25.04
CA GLU A 225 -3.69 -19.40 26.20
C GLU A 225 -4.20 -18.00 25.84
N SER A 226 -3.80 -17.45 24.69
CA SER A 226 -4.22 -16.13 24.23
C SER A 226 -5.69 -16.14 23.82
N GLN A 227 -6.13 -17.16 23.08
CA GLN A 227 -7.52 -17.36 22.70
C GLN A 227 -8.42 -17.54 23.92
N SER A 228 -8.03 -18.38 24.89
CA SER A 228 -8.81 -18.58 26.11
C SER A 228 -8.99 -17.26 26.88
N GLN A 229 -7.93 -16.46 27.00
CA GLN A 229 -8.00 -15.15 27.66
C GLN A 229 -8.88 -14.15 26.91
N LEU A 230 -8.81 -14.13 25.58
CA LEU A 230 -9.65 -13.27 24.74
C LEU A 230 -11.14 -13.63 24.91
N ILE A 231 -11.48 -14.91 24.82
CA ILE A 231 -12.87 -15.37 24.91
C ILE A 231 -13.45 -15.09 26.30
N ASP A 232 -12.69 -15.32 27.38
CA ASP A 232 -13.11 -14.96 28.74
C ASP A 232 -13.36 -13.45 28.87
N PHE A 233 -12.46 -12.62 28.32
CA PHE A 233 -12.65 -11.17 28.31
C PHE A 233 -13.94 -10.77 27.58
N LEU A 234 -14.19 -11.34 26.39
CA LEU A 234 -15.41 -11.07 25.62
C LEU A 234 -16.67 -11.51 26.39
N LEU A 235 -16.63 -12.66 27.04
CA LEU A 235 -17.70 -13.18 27.91
C LEU A 235 -18.03 -12.22 29.04
N ASP A 236 -17.03 -11.69 29.73
CA ASP A 236 -17.23 -10.73 30.81
C ASP A 236 -17.85 -9.42 30.30
N VAL A 237 -17.42 -8.96 29.12
CA VAL A 237 -17.99 -7.76 28.49
C VAL A 237 -19.46 -7.97 28.13
N VAL A 238 -19.81 -9.07 27.44
CA VAL A 238 -21.21 -9.32 27.06
C VAL A 238 -22.09 -9.56 28.28
N SER A 239 -21.57 -10.23 29.31
CA SER A 239 -22.30 -10.44 30.57
C SER A 239 -22.61 -9.11 31.28
N LYS A 240 -21.70 -8.15 31.24
CA LYS A 240 -21.94 -6.79 31.77
C LYS A 240 -22.90 -5.98 30.89
N ILE A 241 -22.90 -6.18 29.57
CA ILE A 241 -23.85 -5.52 28.67
C ILE A 241 -25.27 -6.06 28.87
N LEU A 242 -25.41 -7.34 29.21
CA LEU A 242 -26.66 -8.09 29.36
C LEU A 242 -27.00 -8.42 30.81
N VAL A 243 -26.55 -7.60 31.76
CA VAL A 243 -26.66 -7.85 33.22
C VAL A 243 -28.09 -8.13 33.72
N ASP A 244 -29.10 -7.67 32.99
CA ASP A 244 -30.53 -7.82 33.27
C ASP A 244 -31.20 -9.04 32.61
N LEU A 245 -30.47 -9.82 31.80
CA LEU A 245 -31.00 -11.01 31.11
C LEU A 245 -30.54 -12.32 31.77
N ASP A 246 -31.37 -13.37 31.66
CA ASP A 246 -30.98 -14.73 32.05
C ASP A 246 -30.10 -15.36 30.97
N LEU A 247 -28.80 -15.46 31.24
CA LEU A 247 -27.82 -16.03 30.32
C LEU A 247 -27.66 -17.56 30.48
N LYS A 248 -28.52 -18.22 31.28
CA LYS A 248 -28.49 -19.68 31.45
C LYS A 248 -29.41 -20.41 30.48
N ASN A 249 -30.55 -19.80 30.14
CA ASN A 249 -31.57 -20.41 29.28
C ASN A 249 -31.67 -19.62 27.97
N LEU A 250 -30.85 -20.00 27.00
CA LEU A 250 -30.71 -19.27 25.74
C LEU A 250 -31.55 -19.90 24.63
N THR A 251 -32.14 -19.07 23.78
CA THR A 251 -32.80 -19.50 22.54
C THR A 251 -32.02 -18.91 21.36
N PRO A 252 -31.36 -19.73 20.53
CA PRO A 252 -30.60 -19.23 19.39
C PRO A 252 -31.50 -18.47 18.40
N LEU A 253 -31.01 -17.33 17.91
CA LEU A 253 -31.64 -16.58 16.82
C LEU A 253 -30.81 -16.73 15.54
N PRO A 254 -31.38 -16.41 14.36
CA PRO A 254 -30.60 -16.34 13.14
C PRO A 254 -29.41 -15.38 13.29
N PRO A 255 -28.23 -15.75 12.77
CA PRO A 255 -27.02 -14.92 12.90
C PRO A 255 -27.22 -13.56 12.23
N MET A 256 -26.73 -12.51 12.88
CA MET A 256 -26.74 -11.16 12.29
C MET A 256 -25.60 -11.01 11.28
N PRO A 257 -25.70 -10.08 10.32
CA PRO A 257 -24.55 -9.74 9.48
C PRO A 257 -23.43 -9.12 10.32
N ALA A 258 -22.19 -9.37 9.90
CA ALA A 258 -21.00 -8.82 10.53
C ALA A 258 -21.08 -7.28 10.63
N PRO A 259 -20.71 -6.69 11.78
CA PRO A 259 -20.61 -5.24 11.90
C PRO A 259 -19.61 -4.67 10.89
N VAL A 260 -20.06 -3.73 10.06
CA VAL A 260 -19.17 -2.99 9.17
C VAL A 260 -18.29 -2.08 10.03
N ILE A 261 -17.00 -2.42 10.11
CA ILE A 261 -16.00 -1.52 10.71
C ILE A 261 -15.69 -0.46 9.65
N PRO A 262 -16.03 0.81 9.90
CA PRO A 262 -15.60 1.87 9.01
C PRO A 262 -14.07 1.90 9.06
N ILE A 263 -13.46 1.72 7.91
CA ILE A 263 -12.00 1.87 7.73
C ILE A 263 -11.61 3.36 7.89
N THR A 264 -12.60 4.24 8.07
CA THR A 264 -12.57 5.67 7.86
C THR A 264 -12.99 6.38 9.14
N ASN A 265 -12.02 6.82 9.93
CA ASN A 265 -12.31 7.57 11.13
C ASN A 265 -11.49 8.87 11.11
N THR A 266 -12.21 9.99 11.21
CA THR A 266 -11.81 11.40 10.98
C THR A 266 -11.96 11.87 9.53
N GLU A 267 -12.98 12.70 9.27
CA GLU A 267 -13.26 13.60 8.12
C GLU A 267 -12.85 13.23 6.67
N PHE A 268 -12.35 12.02 6.43
CA PHE A 268 -11.79 11.52 5.18
C PHE A 268 -12.18 10.05 5.04
N GLN A 269 -13.00 9.80 4.01
CA GLN A 269 -13.85 8.62 3.86
C GLN A 269 -13.15 7.44 3.16
N TRP A 270 -11.82 7.29 3.25
CA TRP A 270 -11.07 6.38 2.37
C TRP A 270 -10.36 5.22 3.06
N LYS A 271 -10.39 4.04 2.42
CA LYS A 271 -9.75 2.81 2.92
C LYS A 271 -8.22 2.93 2.78
N SER A 272 -7.42 2.52 3.78
CA SER A 272 -5.94 2.43 3.68
C SER A 272 -5.47 0.97 3.83
N SER A 273 -4.44 0.53 3.09
CA SER A 273 -3.80 -0.79 3.26
C SER A 273 -3.28 -1.00 4.68
N SER A 274 -2.50 -0.06 5.23
CA SER A 274 -1.95 -0.18 6.58
C SER A 274 -3.07 -0.19 7.62
N ARG A 275 -4.15 0.59 7.39
CA ARG A 275 -5.33 0.54 8.24
C ARG A 275 -6.06 -0.80 8.16
N ALA A 276 -6.16 -1.42 6.98
CA ALA A 276 -6.75 -2.74 6.82
C ALA A 276 -5.98 -3.80 7.63
N ASN A 277 -4.64 -3.77 7.60
CA ASN A 277 -3.78 -4.66 8.38
C ASN A 277 -4.03 -4.54 9.89
N VAL A 278 -4.16 -3.31 10.40
CA VAL A 278 -4.46 -3.04 11.82
C VAL A 278 -5.86 -3.52 12.22
N LEU A 279 -6.80 -3.55 11.28
CA LEU A 279 -8.18 -3.94 11.55
C LEU A 279 -8.41 -5.45 11.53
N ARG A 280 -7.46 -6.25 11.01
CA ARG A 280 -7.58 -7.71 10.90
C ARG A 280 -7.98 -8.42 12.20
N PRO A 281 -7.45 -8.06 13.38
CA PRO A 281 -7.86 -8.72 14.63
C PRO A 281 -9.34 -8.57 14.96
N TYR A 282 -10.01 -7.55 14.41
CA TYR A 282 -11.41 -7.22 14.69
C TYR A 282 -12.36 -7.75 13.60
N GLY A 283 -11.88 -8.54 12.65
CA GLY A 283 -12.66 -9.12 11.56
C GLY A 283 -12.66 -10.65 11.56
N ASP A 284 -13.21 -11.23 10.50
CA ASP A 284 -13.09 -12.66 10.19
C ASP A 284 -11.60 -13.05 10.03
N PRO A 285 -11.24 -14.33 10.27
CA PRO A 285 -9.87 -14.79 10.10
C PRO A 285 -9.39 -14.54 8.67
N PRO A 286 -8.14 -14.06 8.47
CA PRO A 286 -7.60 -13.86 7.14
C PRO A 286 -7.58 -15.17 6.33
N VAL A 287 -8.04 -15.10 5.10
CA VAL A 287 -8.02 -16.21 4.14
C VAL A 287 -7.30 -15.77 2.88
N PHE A 288 -6.66 -16.72 2.20
CA PHE A 288 -6.07 -16.46 0.89
C PHE A 288 -7.14 -16.00 -0.10
N SER A 289 -6.84 -14.90 -0.79
CA SER A 289 -7.68 -14.36 -1.86
C SER A 289 -6.81 -13.98 -3.04
N ILE A 290 -6.95 -14.74 -4.13
CA ILE A 290 -6.28 -14.40 -5.40
C ILE A 290 -6.73 -13.04 -5.92
N ASP A 291 -7.97 -12.62 -5.65
CA ASP A 291 -8.49 -11.34 -6.10
C ASP A 291 -7.86 -10.16 -5.35
N GLU A 292 -7.62 -10.31 -4.04
CA GLU A 292 -6.86 -9.31 -3.28
C GLU A 292 -5.42 -9.21 -3.79
N LEU A 293 -4.77 -10.35 -4.06
CA LEU A 293 -3.42 -10.40 -4.63
C LEU A 293 -3.38 -9.75 -6.03
N ALA A 294 -4.34 -10.08 -6.89
CA ALA A 294 -4.49 -9.54 -8.23
C ALA A 294 -4.69 -8.02 -8.21
N ASN A 295 -5.54 -7.51 -7.32
CA ASN A 295 -5.80 -6.07 -7.19
C ASN A 295 -4.54 -5.28 -6.82
N ILE A 296 -3.71 -5.81 -5.92
CA ILE A 296 -2.44 -5.17 -5.54
C ILE A 296 -1.47 -5.19 -6.72
N ILE A 297 -1.28 -6.35 -7.35
CA ILE A 297 -0.37 -6.52 -8.49
C ILE A 297 -0.79 -5.63 -9.66
N GLU A 298 -2.07 -5.59 -9.99
CA GLU A 298 -2.60 -4.76 -11.08
C GLU A 298 -2.44 -3.27 -10.77
N SER A 299 -2.71 -2.84 -9.54
CA SER A 299 -2.48 -1.44 -9.13
C SER A 299 -0.99 -1.05 -9.27
N GLN A 300 -0.07 -1.94 -8.87
CA GLN A 300 1.37 -1.70 -9.03
C GLN A 300 1.83 -1.73 -10.48
N TYR A 301 1.27 -2.63 -11.30
CA TYR A 301 1.51 -2.65 -12.74
C TYR A 301 1.05 -1.35 -13.40
N GLU A 302 -0.15 -0.87 -13.11
CA GLU A 302 -0.68 0.40 -13.64
C GLU A 302 0.23 1.59 -13.28
N LEU A 303 0.74 1.63 -12.03
CA LEU A 303 1.69 2.66 -11.59
C LEU A 303 3.03 2.58 -12.30
N ALA A 304 3.56 1.36 -12.51
CA ALA A 304 4.82 1.16 -13.22
C ALA A 304 4.70 1.53 -14.71
N VAL A 305 3.60 1.16 -15.34
CA VAL A 305 3.25 1.57 -16.71
C VAL A 305 3.15 3.09 -16.80
N GLU A 306 2.43 3.74 -15.88
CA GLU A 306 2.32 5.19 -15.85
C GLU A 306 3.68 5.87 -15.70
N HIS A 307 4.53 5.38 -14.80
CA HIS A 307 5.86 5.93 -14.60
C HIS A 307 6.70 5.85 -15.89
N LEU A 308 6.69 4.68 -16.55
CA LEU A 308 7.39 4.46 -17.81
C LEU A 308 6.85 5.36 -18.93
N VAL A 309 5.53 5.44 -19.09
CA VAL A 309 4.87 6.29 -20.08
C VAL A 309 5.24 7.75 -19.85
N ASN A 310 5.05 8.28 -18.64
CA ASN A 310 5.33 9.68 -18.33
C ASN A 310 6.82 10.03 -18.54
N LEU A 311 7.75 9.12 -18.24
CA LEU A 311 9.17 9.33 -18.53
C LEU A 311 9.42 9.52 -20.03
N ARG A 312 8.73 8.75 -20.88
CA ARG A 312 8.94 8.73 -22.33
C ARG A 312 8.08 9.73 -23.11
N THR A 313 7.05 10.31 -22.50
CA THR A 313 6.12 11.23 -23.21
C THR A 313 6.03 12.64 -22.61
N ASP A 314 6.49 12.88 -21.38
CA ASP A 314 6.46 14.20 -20.73
C ASP A 314 7.88 14.68 -20.37
N PRO A 315 8.43 15.67 -21.10
CA PRO A 315 9.75 16.25 -20.82
C PRO A 315 9.86 16.81 -19.40
N THR A 316 8.78 17.42 -18.88
CA THR A 316 8.78 17.99 -17.54
C THR A 316 8.79 16.90 -16.47
N TYR A 317 8.10 15.77 -16.69
CA TYR A 317 8.20 14.62 -15.80
C TYR A 317 9.62 14.04 -15.76
N LEU A 318 10.26 13.88 -16.93
CA LEU A 318 11.66 13.44 -16.99
C LEU A 318 12.59 14.38 -16.20
N SER A 319 12.42 15.70 -16.33
CA SER A 319 13.19 16.66 -15.53
C SER A 319 12.98 16.46 -14.02
N GLU A 320 11.72 16.32 -13.59
CA GLU A 320 11.37 16.14 -12.18
C GLU A 320 12.00 14.85 -11.60
N GLU A 321 11.92 13.74 -12.33
CA GLU A 321 12.48 12.45 -11.90
C GLU A 321 14.01 12.45 -11.90
N LEU A 322 14.67 12.98 -12.95
CA LEU A 322 16.12 13.11 -12.97
C LEU A 322 16.65 13.90 -11.76
N GLN A 323 16.01 15.04 -11.48
CA GLN A 323 16.38 15.86 -10.34
C GLN A 323 16.10 15.15 -9.01
N SER A 324 14.95 14.51 -8.87
CA SER A 324 14.58 13.73 -7.68
C SER A 324 15.60 12.63 -7.38
N TYR A 325 15.96 11.82 -8.37
CA TYR A 325 16.96 10.76 -8.22
C TYR A 325 18.37 11.32 -7.93
N TYR A 326 18.75 12.44 -8.54
CA TYR A 326 20.02 13.11 -8.25
C TYR A 326 20.07 13.64 -6.81
N ASP A 327 19.00 14.27 -6.34
CA ASP A 327 18.92 14.79 -4.97
C ASP A 327 18.94 13.67 -3.92
N HIS A 328 18.51 12.46 -4.29
CA HIS A 328 18.59 11.24 -3.49
C HIS A 328 19.90 10.43 -3.70
N ARG A 329 20.93 11.04 -4.29
CA ARG A 329 22.30 10.51 -4.24
C ARG A 329 23.04 11.11 -3.05
N VAL A 330 23.46 10.22 -2.16
CA VAL A 330 24.27 10.61 -1.00
C VAL A 330 25.59 11.25 -1.44
N GLU A 331 26.19 10.77 -2.55
CA GLU A 331 27.44 11.31 -3.10
C GLU A 331 27.33 12.76 -3.56
N ALA A 332 26.15 13.20 -4.03
CA ALA A 332 25.93 14.57 -4.49
C ALA A 332 26.16 15.61 -3.38
N ARG A 333 26.21 15.18 -2.11
CA ARG A 333 26.41 16.02 -0.93
C ARG A 333 27.82 15.93 -0.35
N LEU A 334 28.65 15.01 -0.84
CA LEU A 334 30.02 14.86 -0.38
C LEU A 334 30.95 15.80 -1.15
N LYS A 335 31.84 16.48 -0.40
CA LYS A 335 32.84 17.37 -1.01
C LYS A 335 33.79 16.56 -1.89
N GLY A 336 34.01 17.02 -3.12
CA GLY A 336 34.94 16.40 -4.07
C GLY A 336 34.34 15.28 -4.93
N ALA A 337 33.05 14.95 -4.78
CA ALA A 337 32.38 13.97 -5.63
C ALA A 337 32.31 14.45 -7.10
N PRO A 338 32.71 13.63 -8.10
CA PRO A 338 32.61 14.00 -9.50
C PRO A 338 31.15 14.14 -9.96
N GLN A 339 30.69 15.37 -10.19
CA GLN A 339 29.27 15.67 -10.46
C GLN A 339 28.68 14.83 -11.60
N LEU A 340 29.36 14.74 -12.74
CA LEU A 340 28.91 13.95 -13.89
C LEU A 340 28.78 12.45 -13.56
N SER A 341 29.65 11.89 -12.71
CA SER A 341 29.54 10.48 -12.29
C SER A 341 28.30 10.26 -11.42
N VAL A 342 28.02 11.17 -10.50
CA VAL A 342 26.84 11.09 -9.63
C VAL A 342 25.56 11.26 -10.44
N GLN A 343 25.53 12.22 -11.37
CA GLN A 343 24.44 12.41 -12.33
C GLN A 343 24.20 11.17 -13.17
N ASN A 344 25.28 10.55 -13.66
CA ASN A 344 25.20 9.31 -14.42
C ASN A 344 24.54 8.21 -13.60
N ARG A 345 25.03 7.95 -12.38
CA ARG A 345 24.43 6.93 -11.50
C ARG A 345 22.96 7.21 -11.20
N ALA A 346 22.60 8.47 -10.92
CA ALA A 346 21.21 8.85 -10.66
C ALA A 346 20.28 8.50 -11.83
N MET A 347 20.66 8.89 -13.05
CA MET A 347 19.92 8.60 -14.26
C MET A 347 19.91 7.11 -14.58
N SER A 348 21.03 6.38 -14.45
CA SER A 348 21.08 4.94 -14.68
C SER A 348 20.13 4.19 -13.74
N VAL A 349 20.06 4.59 -12.47
CA VAL A 349 19.16 3.98 -11.48
C VAL A 349 17.70 4.29 -11.81
N LEU A 350 17.36 5.53 -12.18
CA LEU A 350 16.01 5.90 -12.65
C LEU A 350 15.55 5.02 -13.80
N LEU A 351 16.36 4.92 -14.86
CA LEU A 351 16.02 4.12 -16.04
C LEU A 351 15.93 2.62 -15.69
N LEU A 352 16.85 2.12 -14.86
CA LEU A 352 16.82 0.74 -14.41
C LEU A 352 15.55 0.43 -13.60
N ASP A 353 15.20 1.28 -12.64
CA ASP A 353 13.99 1.13 -11.82
C ASP A 353 12.73 1.08 -12.68
N ALA A 354 12.58 2.03 -13.60
CA ALA A 354 11.39 2.14 -14.45
C ALA A 354 11.11 0.85 -15.23
N TYR A 355 12.13 0.27 -15.85
CA TYR A 355 11.98 -0.97 -16.62
C TYR A 355 11.89 -2.21 -15.71
N THR A 356 12.61 -2.23 -14.57
CA THR A 356 12.58 -3.36 -13.62
C THR A 356 11.20 -3.53 -13.00
N PHE A 357 10.64 -2.46 -12.43
CA PHE A 357 9.32 -2.54 -11.81
C PHE A 357 8.24 -2.84 -12.85
N PHE A 358 8.31 -2.22 -14.04
CA PHE A 358 7.39 -2.51 -15.13
C PHE A 358 7.36 -4.00 -15.47
N VAL A 359 8.51 -4.61 -15.76
CA VAL A 359 8.55 -6.02 -16.20
C VAL A 359 8.24 -6.99 -15.08
N TYR A 360 8.67 -6.71 -13.84
CA TYR A 360 8.39 -7.62 -12.72
C TYR A 360 6.89 -7.63 -12.40
N TYR A 361 6.20 -6.48 -12.43
CA TYR A 361 4.75 -6.45 -12.26
C TYR A 361 3.98 -6.96 -13.49
N HIS A 362 4.54 -6.83 -14.71
CA HIS A 362 3.99 -7.47 -15.90
C HIS A 362 3.96 -8.99 -15.72
N VAL A 363 5.11 -9.57 -15.37
CA VAL A 363 5.22 -11.02 -15.09
C VAL A 363 4.32 -11.43 -13.93
N ALA A 364 4.24 -10.62 -12.86
CA ALA A 364 3.35 -10.92 -11.74
C ALA A 364 1.88 -10.99 -12.16
N LYS A 365 1.44 -10.10 -13.05
CA LYS A 365 0.09 -10.11 -13.60
C LYS A 365 -0.17 -11.37 -14.43
N GLU A 366 0.80 -11.82 -15.21
CA GLU A 366 0.66 -13.08 -15.96
C GLU A 366 0.60 -14.30 -15.03
N LEU A 367 1.39 -14.33 -13.95
CA LEU A 367 1.31 -15.38 -12.93
C LEU A 367 -0.07 -15.44 -12.26
N VAL A 368 -0.72 -14.29 -12.02
CA VAL A 368 -2.10 -14.24 -11.50
C VAL A 368 -3.07 -14.95 -12.44
N GLU A 369 -3.00 -14.65 -13.75
CA GLU A 369 -3.90 -15.25 -14.73
C GLU A 369 -3.66 -16.76 -14.89
N GLU A 370 -2.41 -17.19 -14.85
CA GLU A 370 -2.06 -18.62 -14.87
C GLU A 370 -2.55 -19.35 -13.63
N PHE A 371 -2.34 -18.78 -12.45
CA PHE A 371 -2.84 -19.36 -11.21
C PHE A 371 -4.38 -19.44 -11.21
N ARG A 372 -5.07 -18.41 -11.72
CA ARG A 372 -6.53 -18.45 -11.91
C ARG A 372 -6.99 -19.56 -12.84
N VAL A 373 -6.20 -19.95 -13.84
CA VAL A 373 -6.51 -21.11 -14.70
C VAL A 373 -6.42 -22.39 -13.89
N VAL A 374 -5.32 -22.61 -13.16
CA VAL A 374 -5.13 -23.84 -12.36
C VAL A 374 -6.14 -23.93 -11.22
N GLN A 375 -6.43 -22.83 -10.53
CA GLN A 375 -7.38 -22.79 -9.44
C GLN A 375 -8.80 -23.19 -9.87
N ARG A 376 -9.21 -22.88 -11.11
CA ARG A 376 -10.51 -23.27 -11.66
C ARG A 376 -10.71 -24.77 -11.79
N GLU A 377 -9.64 -25.57 -11.76
CA GLU A 377 -9.71 -27.03 -11.77
C GLU A 377 -10.11 -27.61 -10.41
N TYR A 378 -10.12 -26.80 -9.35
CA TYR A 378 -10.44 -27.19 -7.97
C TYR A 378 -11.61 -26.37 -7.40
N PRO A 379 -12.84 -26.47 -7.97
CA PRO A 379 -13.98 -25.62 -7.58
C PRO A 379 -14.48 -25.87 -6.14
N ASP A 380 -14.29 -27.08 -5.62
CA ASP A 380 -14.71 -27.47 -4.27
C ASP A 380 -13.64 -27.15 -3.21
N GLY A 381 -12.53 -26.50 -3.62
CA GLY A 381 -11.37 -26.24 -2.78
C GLY A 381 -10.42 -27.44 -2.67
N LEU A 382 -9.39 -27.27 -1.85
CA LEU A 382 -8.35 -28.27 -1.62
C LEU A 382 -8.54 -28.94 -0.25
N PRO A 383 -8.31 -30.25 -0.13
CA PRO A 383 -8.37 -30.92 1.16
C PRO A 383 -7.27 -30.39 2.10
N ARG A 384 -7.63 -30.19 3.37
CA ARG A 384 -6.69 -29.88 4.46
C ARG A 384 -5.82 -31.11 4.76
N ALA A 385 -4.65 -30.87 5.35
CA ALA A 385 -3.74 -31.94 5.79
C ALA A 385 -3.38 -32.95 4.69
N ARG A 386 -3.18 -32.44 3.47
CA ARG A 386 -2.75 -33.21 2.29
C ARG A 386 -1.77 -32.38 1.49
N ASP A 387 -0.92 -33.05 0.73
CA ASP A 387 -0.09 -32.40 -0.27
C ASP A 387 -0.95 -31.72 -1.33
N LEU A 388 -0.46 -30.58 -1.79
CA LEU A 388 -1.07 -29.87 -2.92
C LEU A 388 -0.83 -30.63 -4.22
N PRO A 389 -1.79 -30.62 -5.16
CA PRO A 389 -1.54 -31.05 -6.53
C PRO A 389 -0.35 -30.29 -7.11
N LYS A 390 0.56 -30.99 -7.78
CA LYS A 390 1.88 -30.43 -8.12
C LYS A 390 1.78 -29.20 -9.02
N GLU A 391 0.83 -29.19 -9.94
CA GLU A 391 0.56 -28.07 -10.84
C GLU A 391 0.07 -26.84 -10.06
N TYR A 392 -0.81 -27.04 -9.08
CA TYR A 392 -1.32 -25.97 -8.21
C TYR A 392 -0.21 -25.41 -7.32
N GLU A 393 0.53 -26.28 -6.66
CA GLU A 393 1.69 -25.92 -5.82
C GLU A 393 2.71 -25.11 -6.63
N ASN A 394 3.04 -25.56 -7.85
CA ASN A 394 4.00 -24.88 -8.71
C ASN A 394 3.50 -23.50 -9.18
N ALA A 395 2.22 -23.38 -9.51
CA ALA A 395 1.62 -22.10 -9.88
C ALA A 395 1.66 -21.11 -8.70
N LEU A 396 1.29 -21.54 -7.49
CA LEU A 396 1.36 -20.71 -6.28
C LEU A 396 2.80 -20.35 -5.92
N MET A 397 3.73 -21.29 -6.01
CA MET A 397 5.14 -21.07 -5.66
C MET A 397 5.86 -20.13 -6.63
N SER A 398 5.36 -19.96 -7.85
CA SER A 398 5.96 -19.04 -8.84
C SER A 398 5.96 -17.57 -8.37
N PHE A 399 5.07 -17.19 -7.45
CA PHE A 399 5.03 -15.83 -6.92
C PHE A 399 6.22 -15.50 -6.01
N TYR A 400 6.69 -16.43 -5.17
CA TYR A 400 7.72 -16.16 -4.17
C TYR A 400 9.07 -15.74 -4.78
N PRO A 401 9.64 -16.44 -5.78
CA PRO A 401 10.84 -16.01 -6.49
C PRO A 401 10.74 -14.59 -7.07
N LEU A 402 9.59 -14.25 -7.66
CA LEU A 402 9.37 -12.94 -8.27
C LEU A 402 9.30 -11.84 -7.21
N LEU A 403 8.55 -12.06 -6.13
CA LEU A 403 8.49 -11.14 -4.98
C LEU A 403 9.85 -11.00 -4.31
N LYS A 404 10.67 -12.06 -4.28
CA LYS A 404 12.05 -12.00 -3.78
C LYS A 404 12.93 -11.11 -4.65
N LEU A 405 12.82 -11.20 -5.98
CA LEU A 405 13.55 -10.33 -6.91
C LEU A 405 13.15 -8.86 -6.74
N LEU A 406 11.85 -8.58 -6.59
CA LEU A 406 11.34 -7.24 -6.26
C LEU A 406 11.90 -6.72 -4.92
N GLU A 407 11.87 -7.54 -3.87
CA GLU A 407 12.39 -7.19 -2.54
C GLU A 407 13.91 -6.95 -2.56
N LEU A 408 14.68 -7.74 -3.31
CA LEU A 408 16.10 -7.53 -3.52
C LEU A 408 16.38 -6.20 -4.22
N ARG A 409 15.51 -5.79 -5.17
CA ARG A 409 15.62 -4.46 -5.81
C ARG A 409 15.40 -3.34 -4.78
N ILE A 410 14.35 -3.42 -3.99
CA ILE A 410 14.07 -2.48 -2.89
C ILE A 410 15.25 -2.42 -1.91
N THR A 411 15.79 -3.58 -1.52
CA THR A 411 16.93 -3.68 -0.61
C THR A 411 18.19 -3.00 -1.18
N ARG A 412 18.36 -2.94 -2.51
CA ARG A 412 19.49 -2.22 -3.12
C ARG A 412 19.34 -0.69 -3.12
N ILE A 413 18.12 -0.16 -3.18
CA ILE A 413 17.87 1.28 -3.33
C ILE A 413 17.39 1.97 -2.05
N HIS A 414 16.84 1.22 -1.07
CA HIS A 414 16.24 1.80 0.13
C HIS A 414 17.26 2.59 0.96
N ASN A 415 18.45 2.03 1.17
CA ASN A 415 19.54 2.70 1.87
C ASN A 415 19.79 4.07 1.24
N THR A 416 20.21 4.12 -0.03
CA THR A 416 20.55 5.39 -0.69
C THR A 416 19.40 6.40 -0.67
N THR A 417 18.17 5.93 -0.85
CA THR A 417 16.97 6.78 -0.84
C THR A 417 16.70 7.38 0.53
N ILE A 418 16.70 6.55 1.59
CA ILE A 418 16.43 7.00 2.96
C ILE A 418 17.55 7.91 3.47
N TYR A 419 18.82 7.52 3.29
CA TYR A 419 19.97 8.31 3.75
C TYR A 419 20.07 9.68 3.07
N ALA A 420 19.67 9.78 1.79
CA ALA A 420 19.75 11.03 1.04
C ALA A 420 18.52 11.93 1.18
N SER A 421 17.38 11.39 1.61
CA SER A 421 16.13 12.15 1.76
C SER A 421 16.34 13.38 2.65
N GLU A 422 15.88 14.54 2.18
CA GLU A 422 16.24 15.84 2.75
C GLU A 422 15.91 15.96 4.25
N ALA A 423 14.74 15.47 4.67
CA ALA A 423 14.31 15.54 6.05
C ALA A 423 14.96 14.47 6.95
N MET A 424 15.48 13.39 6.37
CA MET A 424 16.06 12.26 7.11
C MET A 424 17.59 12.35 7.23
N ARG A 425 18.25 12.93 6.21
CA ARG A 425 19.72 12.93 6.06
C ARG A 425 20.49 13.47 7.28
N GLY A 426 19.90 14.41 8.03
CA GLY A 426 20.51 15.00 9.23
C GLY A 426 20.72 14.01 10.39
N GLY A 427 20.03 12.86 10.37
CA GLY A 427 20.19 11.79 11.35
C GLY A 427 21.29 10.79 11.03
N PHE A 428 22.05 10.97 9.95
CA PHE A 428 23.06 10.00 9.52
C PHE A 428 24.43 10.65 9.32
N ASN A 429 25.49 9.88 9.54
CA ASN A 429 26.83 10.25 9.10
C ASN A 429 27.18 9.42 7.86
N VAL A 430 27.76 10.08 6.86
CA VAL A 430 28.23 9.40 5.64
C VAL A 430 29.68 9.77 5.39
N ARG A 431 30.49 8.75 5.11
CA ARG A 431 31.87 8.92 4.63
C ARG A 431 32.13 8.02 3.42
N THR A 432 32.99 8.48 2.53
CA THR A 432 33.54 7.63 1.47
C THR A 432 34.77 6.89 1.98
N THR A 433 34.94 5.65 1.57
CA THR A 433 36.14 4.83 1.84
C THR A 433 37.06 4.73 0.63
N ASP A 434 36.64 5.28 -0.51
CA ASP A 434 37.39 5.25 -1.75
C ASP A 434 37.36 6.61 -2.49
N PRO A 435 38.35 6.88 -3.36
CA PRO A 435 38.41 8.14 -4.12
C PRO A 435 37.34 8.28 -5.21
N ARG A 436 36.69 7.19 -5.63
CA ARG A 436 35.64 7.19 -6.66
C ARG A 436 34.24 7.33 -6.07
N PHE A 437 34.12 7.42 -4.74
CA PHE A 437 32.86 7.52 -4.02
C PHE A 437 31.94 6.34 -4.36
N GLU A 438 32.48 5.16 -4.65
CA GLU A 438 31.74 3.93 -4.95
C GLU A 438 31.40 3.14 -3.68
N LYS A 439 32.16 3.35 -2.60
CA LYS A 439 32.04 2.66 -1.32
C LYS A 439 31.76 3.68 -0.22
N LEU A 440 30.48 3.80 0.09
CA LEU A 440 29.98 4.67 1.15
C LEU A 440 29.79 3.86 2.43
N GLU A 441 30.32 4.37 3.54
CA GLU A 441 29.94 3.92 4.87
C GLU A 441 28.92 4.90 5.45
N MET A 442 27.79 4.35 5.87
CA MET A 442 26.66 5.10 6.41
C MET A 442 26.40 4.61 7.83
N THR A 443 26.35 5.52 8.79
CA THR A 443 26.07 5.18 10.19
C THR A 443 24.95 6.04 10.75
N LEU A 444 24.13 5.41 11.60
CA LEU A 444 23.07 6.09 12.34
C LEU A 444 23.71 7.03 13.37
N ARG A 445 23.41 8.33 13.27
CA ARG A 445 23.72 9.30 14.34
C ARG A 445 22.62 9.27 15.41
N GLY A 446 21.39 8.92 15.00
CA GLY A 446 20.21 8.89 15.84
C GLY A 446 19.59 10.28 16.04
N GLN A 447 18.27 10.34 16.16
CA GLN A 447 17.51 11.52 16.57
C GLN A 447 16.54 11.13 17.69
N PRO A 448 16.97 11.18 18.97
CA PRO A 448 16.29 10.49 20.08
C PRO A 448 14.88 10.98 20.44
N ASN A 449 14.32 11.97 19.73
CA ASN A 449 12.95 12.45 19.94
C ASN A 449 12.13 12.53 18.64
N ASP A 450 12.65 11.98 17.54
CA ASP A 450 12.01 12.02 16.23
C ASP A 450 11.45 10.64 15.88
N ARG A 451 10.19 10.40 16.25
CA ARG A 451 9.54 9.10 16.05
C ARG A 451 9.46 8.68 14.58
N LEU A 452 9.19 9.62 13.67
CA LEU A 452 9.15 9.32 12.23
C LEU A 452 10.52 8.84 11.76
N TYR A 453 11.59 9.52 12.17
CA TYR A 453 12.95 9.09 11.87
C TYR A 453 13.25 7.71 12.46
N THR A 454 12.88 7.46 13.71
CA THR A 454 13.08 6.17 14.38
C THR A 454 12.47 5.03 13.57
N TYR A 455 11.16 5.10 13.24
CA TYR A 455 10.50 4.02 12.52
C TYR A 455 11.00 3.86 11.07
N ILE A 456 11.31 4.94 10.36
CA ILE A 456 11.95 4.85 9.04
C ILE A 456 13.34 4.21 9.14
N SER A 457 14.09 4.48 10.21
CA SER A 457 15.42 3.90 10.40
C SER A 457 15.41 2.40 10.75
N LEU A 458 14.29 1.88 11.28
CA LEU A 458 14.11 0.44 11.47
C LEU A 458 14.13 -0.32 10.14
N LEU A 459 13.65 0.32 9.07
CA LEU A 459 13.69 -0.25 7.72
C LEU A 459 15.12 -0.45 7.18
N LEU A 460 16.13 0.16 7.81
CA LEU A 460 17.54 0.00 7.40
C LEU A 460 18.21 -1.21 8.05
N GLN A 461 17.53 -1.92 8.97
CA GLN A 461 18.09 -2.99 9.79
C GLN A 461 17.25 -4.26 9.65
N GLN A 462 17.83 -5.31 9.06
CA GLN A 462 17.12 -6.56 8.78
C GLN A 462 16.62 -7.24 10.07
N GLU A 463 17.39 -7.17 11.15
CA GLU A 463 16.99 -7.73 12.44
C GLU A 463 15.76 -6.99 13.01
N GLN A 464 15.66 -5.68 12.76
CA GLN A 464 14.53 -4.87 13.21
C GLN A 464 13.29 -5.11 12.34
N THR A 465 13.44 -5.24 11.02
CA THR A 465 12.30 -5.58 10.16
C THR A 465 11.75 -6.97 10.46
N HIS A 466 12.61 -7.93 10.84
CA HIS A 466 12.17 -9.24 11.33
C HIS A 466 11.45 -9.13 12.68
N LEU A 467 12.01 -8.43 13.67
CA LEU A 467 11.39 -8.23 14.98
C LEU A 467 10.02 -7.54 14.90
N TRP A 468 9.97 -6.40 14.21
CA TRP A 468 8.79 -5.55 14.18
C TRP A 468 7.74 -6.01 13.17
N GLN A 469 8.13 -6.74 12.12
CA GLN A 469 7.34 -6.97 10.91
C GLN A 469 6.99 -5.66 10.19
N LEU A 470 7.03 -5.66 8.86
CA LEU A 470 6.82 -4.44 8.06
C LEU A 470 5.43 -3.83 8.28
N GLY A 471 4.39 -4.64 8.44
CA GLY A 471 3.03 -4.16 8.68
C GLY A 471 2.91 -3.26 9.92
N ARG A 472 3.60 -3.61 11.01
CA ARG A 472 3.62 -2.80 12.25
C ARG A 472 4.43 -1.51 12.08
N ILE A 473 5.56 -1.57 11.36
CA ILE A 473 6.36 -0.37 11.07
C ILE A 473 5.54 0.61 10.21
N PHE A 474 4.87 0.13 9.16
CA PHE A 474 4.05 0.98 8.30
C PHE A 474 2.85 1.58 9.03
N ASP A 475 2.18 0.83 9.91
CA ASP A 475 1.13 1.38 10.76
C ASP A 475 1.61 2.58 11.60
N GLN A 476 2.81 2.49 12.21
CA GLN A 476 3.36 3.62 12.96
C GLN A 476 3.74 4.81 12.06
N ILE A 477 4.30 4.56 10.88
CA ILE A 477 4.61 5.61 9.90
C ILE A 477 3.33 6.31 9.43
N ASP A 478 2.29 5.55 9.08
CA ASP A 478 1.01 6.08 8.62
C ASP A 478 0.37 6.97 9.68
N ARG A 479 0.32 6.53 10.95
CA ARG A 479 -0.22 7.35 12.04
C ARG A 479 0.52 8.65 12.25
N ILE A 480 1.85 8.61 12.21
CA ILE A 480 2.66 9.83 12.41
C ILE A 480 2.45 10.79 11.23
N THR A 481 2.27 10.26 10.02
CA THR A 481 2.11 11.04 8.79
C THR A 481 0.66 11.50 8.55
N GLU A 482 -0.28 11.15 9.43
CA GLU A 482 -1.57 11.85 9.51
C GLU A 482 -1.38 13.34 9.81
N ASP A 483 -0.33 13.70 10.56
CA ASP A 483 0.08 15.08 10.72
C ASP A 483 0.73 15.62 9.44
N ALA A 484 0.15 16.71 8.92
CA ALA A 484 0.60 17.30 7.65
C ALA A 484 2.05 17.81 7.69
N ALA A 485 2.57 18.21 8.85
CA ALA A 485 3.97 18.64 8.96
C ALA A 485 4.92 17.44 8.93
N GLN A 486 4.53 16.31 9.52
CA GLN A 486 5.27 15.06 9.40
C GLN A 486 5.21 14.49 7.98
N ASN A 487 4.04 14.51 7.33
CA ASN A 487 3.88 14.01 5.96
C ASN A 487 4.80 14.75 4.96
N LYS A 488 4.98 16.06 5.12
CA LYS A 488 5.88 16.88 4.30
C LYS A 488 7.36 16.47 4.38
N ARG A 489 7.74 15.71 5.40
CA ARG A 489 9.11 15.18 5.56
C ARG A 489 9.37 13.96 4.66
N ILE A 490 8.33 13.35 4.12
CA ILE A 490 8.45 12.24 3.17
C ILE A 490 8.58 12.82 1.77
N SER A 491 9.78 12.67 1.19
CA SER A 491 10.04 13.05 -0.20
C SER A 491 9.24 12.16 -1.16
N LYS A 492 9.01 12.64 -2.39
CA LYS A 492 8.33 11.88 -3.45
C LYS A 492 8.95 10.50 -3.65
N LEU A 493 10.28 10.42 -3.79
CA LEU A 493 10.98 9.15 -4.04
C LEU A 493 10.89 8.19 -2.84
N LEU A 494 10.96 8.73 -1.61
CA LEU A 494 10.76 7.93 -0.40
C LEU A 494 9.32 7.40 -0.30
N ALA A 495 8.31 8.21 -0.65
CA ALA A 495 6.92 7.76 -0.68
C ALA A 495 6.70 6.63 -1.69
N THR A 496 7.30 6.72 -2.88
CA THR A 496 7.26 5.64 -3.89
C THR A 496 7.93 4.37 -3.37
N LEU A 497 9.11 4.48 -2.74
CA LEU A 497 9.80 3.34 -2.13
C LEU A 497 8.95 2.64 -1.07
N LEU A 498 8.36 3.40 -0.13
CA LEU A 498 7.51 2.85 0.93
C LEU A 498 6.26 2.18 0.34
N SER A 499 5.67 2.78 -0.70
CA SER A 499 4.53 2.20 -1.42
C SER A 499 4.85 0.84 -2.04
N GLN A 500 5.97 0.76 -2.77
CA GLN A 500 6.44 -0.49 -3.39
C GLN A 500 6.71 -1.57 -2.35
N TRP A 501 7.40 -1.21 -1.26
CA TRP A 501 7.74 -2.17 -0.21
C TRP A 501 6.52 -2.69 0.53
N GLY A 502 5.57 -1.82 0.85
CA GLY A 502 4.30 -2.20 1.47
C GLY A 502 3.47 -3.12 0.57
N ALA A 503 3.41 -2.85 -0.75
CA ALA A 503 2.70 -3.72 -1.70
C ALA A 503 3.32 -5.12 -1.76
N ILE A 504 4.65 -5.24 -1.83
CA ILE A 504 5.34 -6.54 -1.80
C ILE A 504 5.03 -7.30 -0.50
N ASN A 505 5.04 -6.61 0.64
CA ASN A 505 4.70 -7.21 1.93
C ASN A 505 3.25 -7.70 1.98
N ASP A 506 2.30 -6.91 1.48
CA ASP A 506 0.89 -7.31 1.42
C ASP A 506 0.71 -8.56 0.54
N CYS A 507 1.35 -8.62 -0.63
CA CYS A 507 1.33 -9.81 -1.49
C CYS A 507 1.84 -11.06 -0.76
N LYS A 508 2.99 -10.97 -0.08
CA LYS A 508 3.53 -12.06 0.73
C LYS A 508 2.57 -12.48 1.85
N THR A 509 1.93 -11.51 2.49
CA THR A 509 0.99 -11.77 3.58
C THR A 509 -0.27 -12.47 3.09
N ILE A 510 -0.78 -12.12 1.91
CA ILE A 510 -1.92 -12.80 1.28
C ILE A 510 -1.54 -14.25 0.93
N LEU A 511 -0.37 -14.45 0.30
CA LEU A 511 0.12 -15.79 -0.04
C LEU A 511 0.28 -16.68 1.21
N ALA A 512 0.79 -16.11 2.31
CA ALA A 512 0.95 -16.81 3.58
C ALA A 512 -0.39 -17.24 4.22
N CYS A 513 -1.53 -16.69 3.78
CA CYS A 513 -2.86 -17.12 4.22
C CYS A 513 -3.37 -18.37 3.48
N HIS A 514 -2.66 -18.88 2.47
CA HIS A 514 -3.08 -20.09 1.74
C HIS A 514 -2.97 -21.33 2.63
N ARG A 515 -3.99 -22.21 2.58
CA ARG A 515 -4.00 -23.47 3.32
C ARG A 515 -4.38 -24.63 2.38
N PRO A 516 -3.62 -25.75 2.34
CA PRO A 516 -2.33 -26.00 3.00
C PRO A 516 -1.27 -24.93 2.70
N ALA A 517 -0.38 -24.63 3.66
CA ALA A 517 0.61 -23.58 3.46
C ALA A 517 1.67 -24.04 2.45
N VAL A 518 2.28 -23.08 1.77
CA VAL A 518 3.44 -23.35 0.93
C VAL A 518 4.52 -22.37 1.30
N GLU A 519 5.64 -22.91 1.79
CA GLU A 519 6.77 -22.10 2.23
C GLU A 519 7.60 -21.62 1.05
N ASP A 520 7.99 -20.34 1.12
CA ASP A 520 9.21 -19.86 0.49
C ASP A 520 10.38 -20.55 1.19
N THR A 521 10.79 -21.73 0.70
CA THR A 521 11.93 -22.46 1.28
C THR A 521 13.11 -21.49 1.41
N GLU A 522 13.48 -21.14 2.64
CA GLU A 522 14.60 -20.25 2.93
C GLU A 522 15.87 -20.91 2.40
N GLY A 523 16.25 -20.54 1.18
CA GLY A 523 17.33 -21.22 0.45
C GLY A 523 16.92 -21.77 -0.91
N GLY A 524 15.82 -21.31 -1.51
CA GLY A 524 15.56 -21.48 -2.94
C GLY A 524 16.83 -21.14 -3.73
N ASP A 525 17.57 -22.19 -4.10
CA ASP A 525 18.81 -22.06 -4.84
C ASP A 525 18.51 -21.22 -6.07
N SER A 526 19.50 -20.51 -6.61
CA SER A 526 19.34 -19.81 -7.90
C SER A 526 18.77 -20.71 -9.02
N VAL A 527 18.85 -22.04 -8.83
CA VAL A 527 18.24 -23.09 -9.64
C VAL A 527 16.72 -23.05 -9.59
N ASP A 528 16.07 -22.95 -8.42
CA ASP A 528 14.60 -22.98 -8.29
C ASP A 528 13.94 -21.70 -8.84
N ILE A 529 14.58 -20.53 -8.62
CA ILE A 529 14.15 -19.26 -9.24
C ILE A 529 14.21 -19.36 -10.77
N LYS A 530 15.32 -19.88 -11.31
CA LYS A 530 15.51 -20.01 -12.77
C LYS A 530 14.54 -21.00 -13.39
N GLU A 531 14.30 -22.13 -12.73
CA GLU A 531 13.38 -23.16 -13.23
C GLU A 531 11.95 -22.62 -13.29
N ARG A 532 11.45 -22.04 -12.19
CA ARG A 532 10.07 -21.53 -12.09
C ARG A 532 9.80 -20.35 -13.00
N LEU A 533 10.78 -19.45 -13.16
CA LEU A 533 10.66 -18.27 -14.02
C LEU A 533 11.27 -18.46 -15.42
N SER A 534 11.64 -19.68 -15.80
CA SER A 534 12.36 -19.99 -17.06
C SER A 534 11.65 -19.48 -18.31
N LYS A 535 10.31 -19.55 -18.36
CA LYS A 535 9.53 -19.01 -19.49
C LYS A 535 9.67 -17.48 -19.64
N TRP A 536 9.97 -16.78 -18.55
CA TRP A 536 10.18 -15.33 -18.49
C TRP A 536 11.66 -14.95 -18.51
N GLU A 537 12.57 -15.91 -18.69
CA GLU A 537 14.01 -15.70 -18.60
C GLU A 537 14.49 -14.57 -19.53
N SER A 538 13.96 -14.53 -20.76
CA SER A 538 14.29 -13.49 -21.76
C SER A 538 13.89 -12.07 -21.34
N LEU A 539 12.91 -11.93 -20.44
CA LEU A 539 12.46 -10.65 -19.90
C LEU A 539 13.22 -10.26 -18.62
N LEU A 540 13.53 -11.24 -17.76
CA LEU A 540 14.06 -10.98 -16.41
C LEU A 540 15.59 -10.94 -16.35
N ILE A 541 16.30 -11.79 -17.10
CA ILE A 541 17.78 -11.83 -17.10
C ILE A 541 18.43 -10.50 -17.47
N PRO A 542 17.99 -9.79 -18.53
CA PRO A 542 18.65 -8.56 -18.94
C PRO A 542 18.75 -7.51 -17.81
N ILE A 543 17.81 -7.58 -16.86
CA ILE A 543 17.73 -6.69 -15.70
C ILE A 543 18.35 -7.30 -14.43
N ALA A 544 18.38 -8.62 -14.31
CA ALA A 544 18.95 -9.32 -13.16
C ALA A 544 20.49 -9.47 -13.22
N GLY A 545 21.07 -9.49 -14.43
CA GLY A 545 22.52 -9.62 -14.66
C GLY A 545 23.32 -8.41 -14.16
N ASP A 546 24.30 -8.67 -13.27
CA ASP A 546 25.28 -7.74 -12.69
C ASP A 546 24.78 -6.31 -12.40
N ALA A 547 24.44 -6.06 -11.13
CA ALA A 547 24.22 -4.74 -10.54
C ALA A 547 25.39 -3.74 -10.71
N LYS A 548 26.51 -4.17 -11.31
CA LYS A 548 27.69 -3.37 -11.63
C LYS A 548 27.67 -2.80 -13.06
N VAL A 549 26.80 -3.28 -13.93
CA VAL A 549 26.70 -2.82 -15.33
C VAL A 549 25.27 -2.34 -15.55
N GLY A 550 24.96 -1.13 -15.05
CA GLY A 550 23.83 -0.38 -15.62
C GLY A 550 24.05 -0.13 -17.12
N PRO A 551 23.05 0.38 -17.85
CA PRO A 551 23.24 0.74 -19.26
C PRO A 551 24.52 1.58 -19.39
N ASP A 552 25.38 1.28 -20.39
CA ASP A 552 26.57 2.10 -20.66
C ASP A 552 26.09 3.50 -21.02
N THR A 553 26.12 4.34 -19.99
CA THR A 553 25.52 5.66 -19.91
C THR A 553 26.59 6.72 -19.77
N SER A 554 27.86 6.33 -19.92
CA SER A 554 29.05 7.16 -19.72
C SER A 554 29.00 8.50 -20.49
N SER A 555 28.16 8.63 -21.53
CA SER A 555 27.85 9.89 -22.25
C SER A 555 26.38 10.35 -22.23
N LEU A 556 25.46 9.62 -21.57
CA LEU A 556 24.03 9.97 -21.48
C LEU A 556 23.76 11.03 -20.41
N ALA A 557 24.54 11.05 -19.33
CA ALA A 557 24.40 12.06 -18.27
C ALA A 557 24.58 13.50 -18.79
N SER A 558 25.50 13.73 -19.74
CA SER A 558 25.70 15.06 -20.33
C SER A 558 24.53 15.51 -21.22
N LYS A 559 23.72 14.57 -21.71
CA LYS A 559 22.47 14.89 -22.42
C LYS A 559 21.27 15.01 -21.47
N ALA A 560 21.30 14.33 -20.33
CA ALA A 560 20.25 14.40 -19.32
C ALA A 560 20.36 15.67 -18.44
N TYR A 561 21.57 16.18 -18.20
CA TYR A 561 21.81 17.31 -17.31
C TYR A 561 22.35 18.57 -18.03
N PRO A 562 21.94 19.78 -17.62
CA PRO A 562 21.06 20.07 -16.48
C PRO A 562 19.61 19.65 -16.76
N ALA A 563 18.95 19.00 -15.79
CA ALA A 563 17.59 18.46 -15.95
C ALA A 563 16.58 19.55 -16.38
N SER A 564 16.82 20.80 -15.98
CA SER A 564 16.03 21.98 -16.37
C SER A 564 15.89 22.21 -17.87
N GLN A 565 16.71 21.58 -18.71
CA GLN A 565 16.58 21.65 -20.16
C GLN A 565 15.29 21.01 -20.70
N PHE A 566 14.63 20.16 -19.90
CA PHE A 566 13.35 19.53 -20.26
C PHE A 566 12.13 20.25 -19.64
N MET A 567 12.33 21.44 -19.03
CA MET A 567 11.26 22.24 -18.44
C MET A 567 10.73 23.27 -19.44
N TYR A 568 9.43 23.26 -19.70
CA TYR A 568 8.82 24.28 -20.56
C TYR A 568 8.84 25.68 -19.91
N PRO A 569 9.18 26.74 -20.67
CA PRO A 569 9.25 28.10 -20.15
C PRO A 569 7.86 28.67 -19.84
N LYS A 570 7.78 29.44 -18.74
CA LYS A 570 6.67 30.36 -18.46
C LYS A 570 6.88 31.66 -19.23
N GLY A 571 5.80 32.31 -19.67
CA GLY A 571 5.90 33.64 -20.27
C GLY A 571 4.83 33.98 -21.31
N PRO A 572 4.95 35.16 -21.95
CA PRO A 572 4.09 35.49 -23.08
C PRO A 572 4.30 34.49 -24.23
N ARG A 573 3.21 34.11 -24.90
CA ARG A 573 3.24 33.26 -26.12
C ARG A 573 3.76 34.04 -27.32
N ASP A 574 5.01 34.45 -27.28
CA ASP A 574 5.75 35.08 -28.37
C ASP A 574 6.61 34.06 -29.14
N ALA A 575 7.33 34.53 -30.17
CA ALA A 575 8.18 33.67 -30.99
C ALA A 575 9.38 33.10 -30.20
N GLU A 576 9.87 33.82 -29.18
CA GLU A 576 10.98 33.34 -28.35
C GLU A 576 10.52 32.19 -27.45
N TRP A 577 9.35 32.32 -26.83
CA TRP A 577 8.70 31.26 -26.05
C TRP A 577 8.50 30.02 -26.90
N ALA A 578 7.93 30.16 -28.10
CA ALA A 578 7.70 29.04 -29.01
C ALA A 578 9.02 28.34 -29.39
N ARG A 579 10.09 29.10 -29.67
CA ARG A 579 11.43 28.55 -29.96
C ARG A 579 12.01 27.78 -28.77
N LYS A 580 11.84 28.29 -27.55
CA LYS A 580 12.31 27.62 -26.33
C LYS A 580 11.53 26.34 -26.04
N CYS A 581 10.22 26.32 -26.28
CA CYS A 581 9.43 25.09 -26.17
C CYS A 581 9.85 24.05 -27.21
N GLN A 582 10.10 24.46 -28.47
CA GLN A 582 10.63 23.55 -29.48
C GLN A 582 11.99 22.96 -29.07
N ALA A 583 12.88 23.77 -28.48
CA ALA A 583 14.17 23.29 -28.00
C ALA A 583 14.03 22.25 -26.87
N VAL A 584 12.99 22.36 -26.02
CA VAL A 584 12.69 21.34 -25.00
C VAL A 584 12.34 20.00 -25.67
N ASP A 585 11.47 20.03 -26.68
CA ASP A 585 11.07 18.83 -27.43
C ASP A 585 12.26 18.20 -28.18
N ASP A 586 13.09 19.04 -28.82
CA ASP A 586 14.28 18.59 -29.55
C ASP A 586 15.30 17.92 -28.61
N ASN A 587 15.57 18.54 -27.45
CA ASN A 587 16.47 17.98 -26.43
C ASN A 587 15.92 16.65 -25.87
N PHE A 588 14.61 16.59 -25.62
CA PHE A 588 13.95 15.38 -25.12
C PHE A 588 14.06 14.23 -26.12
N ALA A 589 13.80 14.49 -27.40
CA ALA A 589 13.95 13.52 -28.47
C ALA A 589 15.42 13.08 -28.64
N GLU A 590 16.38 14.00 -28.55
CA GLU A 590 17.81 13.68 -28.64
C GLU A 590 18.27 12.79 -27.48
N PHE A 591 17.79 13.08 -26.27
CA PHE A 591 18.06 12.26 -25.09
C PHE A 591 17.52 10.83 -25.27
N TRP A 592 16.24 10.67 -25.59
CA TRP A 592 15.63 9.34 -25.72
C TRP A 592 16.21 8.54 -26.88
N LYS A 593 16.53 9.18 -28.00
CA LYS A 593 17.26 8.54 -29.10
C LYS A 593 18.59 7.92 -28.65
N ALA A 594 19.31 8.59 -27.76
CA ALA A 594 20.55 8.07 -27.20
C ALA A 594 20.29 7.02 -26.10
N ALA A 595 19.30 7.25 -25.24
CA ALA A 595 18.93 6.34 -24.16
C ALA A 595 18.47 4.98 -24.71
N ASP A 596 17.67 4.97 -25.76
CA ASP A 596 17.16 3.76 -26.41
C ASP A 596 18.27 2.87 -26.95
N GLN A 597 19.34 3.45 -27.50
CA GLN A 597 20.51 2.68 -27.95
C GLN A 597 21.20 1.94 -26.80
N SER A 598 21.23 2.54 -25.61
CA SER A 598 21.78 1.89 -24.41
C SER A 598 20.79 0.93 -23.77
N LEU A 599 19.50 1.26 -23.76
CA LEU A 599 18.43 0.43 -23.18
C LEU A 599 18.19 -0.85 -23.97
N ILE A 600 18.21 -0.82 -25.32
CA ILE A 600 18.08 -2.04 -26.14
C ILE A 600 19.20 -3.03 -25.83
N LYS A 601 20.43 -2.54 -25.62
CA LYS A 601 21.58 -3.39 -25.26
C LYS A 601 21.45 -3.96 -23.85
N PHE A 602 20.91 -3.16 -22.93
CA PHE A 602 20.80 -3.51 -21.52
C PHE A 602 19.57 -4.39 -21.23
N CYS A 603 18.37 -3.95 -21.60
CA CYS A 603 17.11 -4.67 -21.40
C CYS A 603 16.90 -5.82 -22.40
N GLY A 604 17.67 -5.87 -23.49
CA GLY A 604 17.42 -6.81 -24.59
C GLY A 604 16.21 -6.42 -25.46
N PRO A 605 16.10 -7.00 -26.66
CA PRO A 605 15.10 -6.60 -27.65
C PRO A 605 13.66 -6.95 -27.23
N THR A 606 13.46 -8.09 -26.55
CA THR A 606 12.14 -8.57 -26.14
C THR A 606 11.48 -7.63 -25.14
N LEU A 607 12.18 -7.31 -24.04
CA LEU A 607 11.67 -6.39 -23.04
C LEU A 607 11.54 -4.96 -23.61
N PHE A 608 12.49 -4.52 -24.42
CA PHE A 608 12.37 -3.19 -25.03
C PHE A 608 11.13 -3.08 -25.91
N ALA A 609 10.84 -4.08 -26.75
CA ALA A 609 9.63 -4.11 -27.56
C ALA A 609 8.34 -4.15 -26.72
N LEU A 610 8.35 -4.87 -25.60
CA LEU A 610 7.23 -4.88 -24.65
C LEU A 610 7.01 -3.52 -23.99
N ALA A 611 8.08 -2.83 -23.60
CA ALA A 611 7.99 -1.48 -23.06
C ALA A 611 7.46 -0.48 -24.10
N GLU A 612 7.94 -0.56 -25.34
CA GLU A 612 7.48 0.30 -26.44
C GLU A 612 6.00 0.07 -26.76
N SER A 613 5.51 -1.17 -26.76
CA SER A 613 4.09 -1.46 -27.04
C SER A 613 3.13 -0.85 -26.02
N VAL A 614 3.60 -0.61 -24.79
CA VAL A 614 2.84 0.08 -23.74
C VAL A 614 2.93 1.60 -23.87
N VAL A 615 4.06 2.11 -24.39
CA VAL A 615 4.33 3.55 -24.51
C VAL A 615 3.69 4.14 -25.76
N GLU A 616 3.77 3.45 -26.90
CA GLU A 616 3.30 3.90 -28.22
C GLU A 616 1.85 4.43 -28.21
N PRO A 617 0.87 3.79 -27.55
CA PRO A 617 -0.52 4.30 -27.49
C PRO A 617 -0.68 5.64 -26.76
N HIS A 618 0.32 6.07 -26.00
CA HIS A 618 0.31 7.28 -25.18
C HIS A 618 1.18 8.40 -25.77
N VAL A 619 1.86 8.15 -26.90
CA VAL A 619 2.66 9.17 -27.58
C VAL A 619 1.71 10.19 -28.21
N MET A 620 1.81 11.43 -27.73
CA MET A 620 0.99 12.54 -28.22
C MET A 620 1.52 13.10 -29.52
N GLU A 621 0.62 13.67 -30.34
CA GLU A 621 1.04 14.40 -31.54
C GLU A 621 1.97 15.57 -31.19
N PRO A 622 3.03 15.80 -31.97
CA PRO A 622 3.95 16.92 -31.75
C PRO A 622 3.21 18.27 -31.74
N ILE A 623 3.46 19.09 -30.72
CA ILE A 623 2.85 20.40 -30.61
C ILE A 623 3.53 21.37 -31.59
N HIS A 624 2.75 21.95 -32.50
CA HIS A 624 3.24 23.02 -33.37
C HIS A 624 3.32 24.36 -32.61
N TRP A 625 4.36 24.58 -31.81
CA TRP A 625 4.51 25.75 -30.93
C TRP A 625 4.35 27.11 -31.62
N ALA A 626 4.79 27.22 -32.89
CA ALA A 626 4.64 28.44 -33.68
C ALA A 626 3.17 28.84 -33.92
N SER A 627 2.25 27.86 -33.98
CA SER A 627 0.81 28.11 -34.14
C SER A 627 0.17 28.76 -32.91
N LEU A 628 0.76 28.56 -31.73
CA LEU A 628 0.25 29.04 -30.45
C LEU A 628 0.69 30.48 -30.13
N VAL A 629 1.55 31.08 -30.97
CA VAL A 629 2.02 32.46 -30.82
C VAL A 629 0.83 33.41 -30.96
N LYS A 630 0.61 34.24 -29.94
CA LYS A 630 -0.42 35.29 -30.02
C LYS A 630 0.02 36.31 -31.06
N LYS A 631 -0.68 36.37 -32.20
CA LYS A 631 -0.53 37.50 -33.13
C LYS A 631 -0.86 38.79 -32.37
N LEU A 632 0.14 39.63 -32.14
CA LEU A 632 -0.07 41.00 -31.67
C LEU A 632 -0.93 41.70 -32.71
N VAL A 633 -2.25 41.78 -32.47
CA VAL A 633 -3.08 42.74 -33.20
C VAL A 633 -2.57 44.11 -32.74
N PRO A 634 -1.98 44.93 -33.61
CA PRO A 634 -1.61 46.28 -33.23
C PRO A 634 -2.89 46.97 -32.79
N LYS A 635 -3.01 47.27 -31.48
CA LYS A 635 -4.00 48.23 -31.01
C LYS A 635 -3.72 49.49 -31.81
N LYS A 636 -4.60 49.82 -32.77
CA LYS A 636 -4.64 51.17 -33.37
C LYS A 636 -4.62 52.14 -32.19
N ARG A 637 -3.52 52.86 -32.02
CA ARG A 637 -3.46 54.01 -31.12
C ARG A 637 -4.57 54.95 -31.59
N GLN A 638 -5.68 54.99 -30.86
CA GLN A 638 -6.51 56.18 -30.89
C GLN A 638 -5.65 57.29 -30.29
N ALA A 639 -5.36 58.30 -31.11
CA ALA A 639 -4.66 59.49 -30.70
C ALA A 639 -5.39 60.10 -29.48
N PRO A 640 -4.68 60.50 -28.42
CA PRO A 640 -5.30 61.22 -27.33
C PRO A 640 -5.75 62.60 -27.83
N ALA A 641 -7.01 62.94 -27.55
CA ALA A 641 -7.48 64.32 -27.67
C ALA A 641 -6.68 65.21 -26.70
N PRO A 642 -6.21 66.40 -27.13
CA PRO A 642 -5.45 67.30 -26.27
C PRO A 642 -6.40 68.10 -25.36
N GLY A 643 -6.08 68.15 -24.07
CA GLY A 643 -6.44 69.28 -23.21
C GLY A 643 -7.11 68.94 -21.87
N SER A 644 -6.30 68.74 -20.82
CA SER A 644 -6.34 69.51 -19.55
C SER A 644 -5.40 68.88 -18.48
N VAL A 645 -4.16 69.39 -18.39
CA VAL A 645 -3.56 70.07 -17.20
C VAL A 645 -4.35 69.80 -15.89
N LEU A 646 -3.91 69.24 -14.75
CA LEU A 646 -2.65 69.04 -13.97
C LEU A 646 -3.05 68.18 -12.72
N PRO A 647 -2.22 67.93 -11.66
CA PRO A 647 -0.78 67.69 -11.57
C PRO A 647 -0.42 66.37 -10.84
N PHE A 648 0.87 66.10 -10.91
CA PHE A 648 1.71 65.10 -10.27
C PHE A 648 1.73 65.11 -8.73
N GLY A 649 1.85 63.94 -8.09
CA GLY A 649 2.54 63.79 -6.78
C GLY A 649 1.96 62.78 -5.76
N GLY A 650 2.74 61.73 -5.48
CA GLY A 650 3.11 61.37 -4.09
C GLY A 650 2.21 60.46 -3.23
N ALA A 651 2.62 59.19 -3.14
CA ALA A 651 2.74 58.32 -1.95
C ALA A 651 1.69 58.34 -0.79
N SER A 652 1.14 57.13 -0.59
CA SER A 652 0.99 56.39 0.68
C SER A 652 -0.16 56.68 1.67
N GLN A 653 -0.65 55.58 2.23
CA GLN A 653 -1.44 55.35 3.45
C GLN A 653 -2.99 55.29 3.33
N THR A 654 -3.50 54.10 3.61
CA THR A 654 -4.85 53.75 4.13
C THR A 654 -5.11 54.45 5.48
N PRO A 655 -6.38 54.69 5.99
CA PRO A 655 -7.41 53.65 6.22
C PRO A 655 -8.93 54.04 6.26
N VAL A 656 -9.80 53.04 5.99
CA VAL A 656 -11.04 52.63 6.75
C VAL A 656 -12.39 53.45 6.76
N VAL A 657 -13.51 52.71 6.57
CA VAL A 657 -15.01 52.93 6.71
C VAL A 657 -15.71 54.00 5.83
N ALA A 658 -16.98 53.95 5.39
CA ALA A 658 -18.17 53.09 5.60
C ALA A 658 -19.20 53.26 4.45
N GLU A 659 -20.03 52.22 4.24
CA GLU A 659 -21.45 52.18 3.83
C GLU A 659 -22.09 53.12 2.78
N SER A 660 -22.70 52.52 1.75
CA SER A 660 -24.18 52.46 1.51
C SER A 660 -24.53 52.29 0.02
N SER A 661 -25.49 51.39 -0.25
CA SER A 661 -26.08 50.98 -1.54
C SER A 661 -27.21 51.97 -1.99
N PRO A 662 -28.08 51.77 -3.03
CA PRO A 662 -28.24 50.69 -4.05
C PRO A 662 -28.64 51.11 -5.52
N THR A 663 -28.34 50.24 -6.52
CA THR A 663 -29.15 49.83 -7.73
C THR A 663 -29.66 50.87 -8.78
N PRO A 664 -30.33 50.49 -9.90
CA PRO A 664 -30.03 49.55 -11.01
C PRO A 664 -30.29 50.17 -12.42
N LYS A 665 -30.06 49.44 -13.53
CA LYS A 665 -30.88 49.45 -14.80
C LYS A 665 -30.29 48.45 -15.83
N THR A 666 -30.92 47.28 -16.01
CA THR A 666 -31.97 46.91 -16.99
C THR A 666 -31.48 46.83 -18.44
N LYS A 667 -31.41 45.59 -18.94
CA LYS A 667 -31.23 45.19 -20.34
C LYS A 667 -32.56 45.28 -21.10
N THR A 668 -32.54 45.84 -22.30
CA THR A 668 -33.62 45.76 -23.28
C THR A 668 -33.29 44.68 -24.32
N LYS A 669 -34.18 43.69 -24.48
CA LYS A 669 -34.20 42.72 -25.59
C LYS A 669 -35.00 43.30 -26.75
N THR A 670 -34.62 42.95 -27.98
CA THR A 670 -35.56 42.95 -29.11
C THR A 670 -35.37 41.69 -29.93
N ARG A 671 -36.46 40.93 -30.09
CA ARG A 671 -36.61 39.71 -30.89
C ARG A 671 -37.35 40.14 -32.17
N GLY A 672 -36.91 39.67 -33.33
CA GLY A 672 -37.61 39.80 -34.61
C GLY A 672 -37.77 38.42 -35.26
N VAL A 673 -38.97 38.13 -35.76
CA VAL A 673 -39.52 36.82 -36.18
C VAL A 673 -39.30 36.56 -37.68
N ALA A 674 -39.40 35.29 -38.06
CA ALA A 674 -39.22 34.66 -39.37
C ALA A 674 -40.36 34.90 -40.39
N ASP A 675 -40.11 34.58 -41.67
CA ASP A 675 -41.00 33.78 -42.55
C ASP A 675 -40.30 33.34 -43.88
N PRO A 676 -40.88 32.48 -44.78
CA PRO A 676 -40.24 31.23 -45.22
C PRO A 676 -40.25 30.99 -46.76
N SER A 677 -39.81 29.77 -47.16
CA SER A 677 -40.35 28.90 -48.23
C SER A 677 -39.59 28.65 -49.56
N LYS A 678 -39.66 27.34 -49.94
CA LYS A 678 -39.45 26.59 -51.23
C LYS A 678 -38.14 25.80 -51.35
N GLN A 679 -38.12 24.46 -51.18
CA GLN A 679 -38.54 23.34 -52.07
C GLN A 679 -37.80 23.34 -53.42
N GLU A 680 -37.28 22.25 -54.01
CA GLU A 680 -37.03 20.82 -53.69
C GLU A 680 -36.36 20.27 -54.98
N GLU A 681 -35.23 19.56 -54.94
CA GLU A 681 -34.85 18.65 -56.04
C GLU A 681 -33.81 17.62 -55.55
N ALA A 682 -34.03 16.36 -55.91
CA ALA A 682 -33.38 15.18 -55.37
C ALA A 682 -32.34 14.60 -56.34
N GLU A 683 -31.21 14.12 -55.82
CA GLU A 683 -30.45 12.99 -56.38
C GLU A 683 -29.48 12.41 -55.32
N VAL A 684 -29.45 11.08 -55.20
CA VAL A 684 -28.64 10.21 -54.32
C VAL A 684 -28.19 9.02 -55.18
N PRO A 685 -27.09 8.26 -54.95
CA PRO A 685 -25.96 8.39 -54.00
C PRO A 685 -24.54 8.26 -54.65
N ALA A 686 -23.50 8.65 -53.91
CA ALA A 686 -22.21 7.95 -53.97
C ALA A 686 -21.56 7.91 -52.56
N ALA A 687 -21.33 6.70 -52.06
CA ALA A 687 -20.67 6.39 -50.79
C ALA A 687 -19.18 6.82 -50.80
N GLY A 688 -18.52 7.11 -49.68
CA GLY A 688 -18.95 7.02 -48.29
C GLY A 688 -18.30 8.12 -47.46
N THR A 689 -19.13 8.85 -46.73
CA THR A 689 -18.72 9.71 -45.62
C THR A 689 -18.89 8.93 -44.33
N GLU A 690 -17.83 8.92 -43.55
CA GLU A 690 -17.80 8.48 -42.16
C GLU A 690 -19.02 9.01 -41.41
N SER A 691 -19.80 8.10 -40.83
CA SER A 691 -20.87 8.45 -39.91
C SER A 691 -20.28 9.26 -38.74
N PRO A 692 -20.84 10.42 -38.38
CA PRO A 692 -20.43 11.12 -37.17
C PRO A 692 -20.84 10.26 -35.97
N VAL A 693 -19.84 9.81 -35.21
CA VAL A 693 -20.04 9.16 -33.91
C VAL A 693 -20.91 10.08 -33.05
N ALA A 694 -22.09 9.59 -32.64
CA ALA A 694 -22.95 10.31 -31.73
C ALA A 694 -22.16 10.64 -30.46
N LYS A 695 -22.03 11.93 -30.12
CA LYS A 695 -21.35 12.34 -28.88
C LYS A 695 -22.09 11.70 -27.69
N PRO A 696 -21.37 11.03 -26.76
CA PRO A 696 -21.99 10.49 -25.56
C PRO A 696 -22.68 11.60 -24.76
N ALA A 697 -23.78 11.26 -24.09
CA ALA A 697 -24.50 12.20 -23.25
C ALA A 697 -23.58 12.75 -22.15
N PRO A 698 -23.59 14.06 -21.87
CA PRO A 698 -22.74 14.66 -20.85
C PRO A 698 -23.10 14.14 -19.45
N ILE A 699 -22.08 13.98 -18.60
CA ILE A 699 -22.21 13.48 -17.23
C ILE A 699 -22.58 14.66 -16.32
N PRO A 700 -23.77 14.66 -15.69
CA PRO A 700 -24.16 15.74 -14.79
C PRO A 700 -23.36 15.66 -13.49
N VAL A 701 -22.80 16.79 -13.07
CA VAL A 701 -22.02 16.91 -11.82
C VAL A 701 -22.33 18.22 -11.08
N CYS A 702 -22.16 18.22 -9.77
CA CYS A 702 -22.30 19.43 -8.98
C CYS A 702 -21.22 20.49 -9.30
N SER A 703 -21.47 21.75 -8.94
CA SER A 703 -20.56 22.87 -9.24
C SER A 703 -19.12 22.69 -8.74
N LYS A 704 -18.93 22.06 -7.58
CA LYS A 704 -17.59 21.82 -7.01
C LYS A 704 -16.83 20.77 -7.83
N ALA A 705 -17.45 19.66 -8.19
CA ALA A 705 -16.84 18.61 -9.00
C ALA A 705 -16.55 19.11 -10.43
N HIS A 706 -17.50 19.83 -11.03
CA HIS A 706 -17.32 20.46 -12.34
C HIS A 706 -16.08 21.37 -12.37
N LYS A 707 -15.86 22.21 -11.34
CA LYS A 707 -14.68 23.09 -11.29
C LYS A 707 -13.38 22.29 -11.32
N VAL A 708 -13.29 21.20 -10.55
CA VAL A 708 -12.10 20.33 -10.49
C VAL A 708 -11.86 19.67 -11.84
N LEU A 709 -12.89 19.04 -12.41
CA LEU A 709 -12.81 18.35 -13.70
C LEU A 709 -12.47 19.31 -14.84
N SER A 710 -13.11 20.48 -14.91
CA SER A 710 -12.76 21.52 -15.88
C SER A 710 -11.31 21.98 -15.73
N THR A 711 -10.78 22.06 -14.50
CA THR A 711 -9.38 22.44 -14.27
C THR A 711 -8.43 21.36 -14.81
N LEU A 712 -8.73 20.08 -14.58
CA LEU A 712 -7.95 18.94 -15.10
C LEU A 712 -7.89 18.95 -16.63
N PHE A 713 -9.04 19.03 -17.31
CA PHE A 713 -9.09 19.01 -18.78
C PHE A 713 -8.65 20.34 -19.42
N THR A 714 -8.75 21.47 -18.73
CA THR A 714 -8.15 22.73 -19.23
C THR A 714 -6.62 22.65 -19.21
N ALA A 715 -6.04 21.97 -18.21
CA ALA A 715 -4.58 21.81 -18.12
C ALA A 715 -3.99 20.97 -19.27
N THR A 716 -4.80 20.14 -19.95
CA THR A 716 -4.37 19.35 -21.12
C THR A 716 -4.24 20.18 -22.40
N LEU A 717 -4.76 21.40 -22.43
CA LEU A 717 -4.67 22.30 -23.59
C LEU A 717 -3.26 22.90 -23.74
N PRO A 718 -2.61 22.79 -24.91
CA PRO A 718 -1.28 23.35 -25.14
C PRO A 718 -1.17 24.86 -24.87
N GLU A 719 -2.23 25.65 -25.07
CA GLU A 719 -2.17 27.10 -24.82
C GLU A 719 -1.92 27.45 -23.35
N GLN A 720 -2.21 26.54 -22.42
CA GLN A 720 -2.09 26.77 -20.99
C GLN A 720 -0.66 26.59 -20.48
N ILE A 721 0.22 25.92 -21.24
CA ILE A 721 1.63 25.66 -20.88
C ILE A 721 2.42 26.96 -20.66
N ALA A 722 2.05 28.04 -21.34
CA ALA A 722 2.69 29.35 -21.14
C ALA A 722 2.36 29.98 -19.77
N SER A 723 1.16 29.68 -19.25
CA SER A 723 0.66 30.24 -17.99
C SER A 723 1.09 29.41 -16.78
N GLN A 724 0.98 28.08 -16.85
CA GLN A 724 1.24 27.14 -15.76
C GLN A 724 0.54 27.53 -14.45
N GLN A 725 -0.67 28.10 -14.52
CA GLN A 725 -1.36 28.68 -13.35
C GLN A 725 -2.31 27.70 -12.64
N ALA A 726 -2.65 26.57 -13.26
CA ALA A 726 -3.60 25.63 -12.67
C ALA A 726 -3.01 24.93 -11.43
N SER A 727 -3.79 24.87 -10.36
CA SER A 727 -3.52 24.05 -9.20
C SER A 727 -4.84 23.57 -8.58
N CYS A 728 -4.80 22.41 -7.93
CA CYS A 728 -5.93 21.85 -7.21
C CYS A 728 -5.44 21.11 -5.97
N SER A 729 -6.15 21.24 -4.85
CA SER A 729 -5.84 20.43 -3.67
C SER A 729 -6.16 18.97 -3.94
N TRP A 730 -5.34 18.06 -3.41
CA TRP A 730 -5.59 16.62 -3.50
C TRP A 730 -6.93 16.22 -2.86
N ARG A 731 -7.29 16.88 -1.76
CA ARG A 731 -8.59 16.71 -1.08
C ARG A 731 -9.77 17.03 -2.01
N ASP A 732 -9.68 18.09 -2.80
CA ASP A 732 -10.76 18.47 -3.73
C ASP A 732 -10.85 17.50 -4.91
N ILE A 733 -9.71 16.95 -5.37
CA ILE A 733 -9.68 15.89 -6.38
C ILE A 733 -10.37 14.64 -5.86
N LEU A 734 -9.94 14.12 -4.70
CA LEU A 734 -10.57 12.94 -4.10
C LEU A 734 -12.06 13.16 -3.89
N TRP A 735 -12.47 14.32 -3.39
CA TRP A 735 -13.88 14.66 -3.20
C TRP A 735 -14.66 14.67 -4.53
N ALA A 736 -14.09 15.23 -5.59
CA ALA A 736 -14.75 15.29 -6.90
C ALA A 736 -14.99 13.88 -7.47
N PHE A 737 -14.04 12.97 -7.36
CA PHE A 737 -14.20 11.59 -7.83
C PHE A 737 -15.17 10.79 -6.97
N THR A 738 -15.05 10.90 -5.66
CA THR A 738 -15.79 10.03 -4.73
C THR A 738 -17.20 10.53 -4.44
N SER A 739 -17.36 11.80 -4.07
CA SER A 739 -18.67 12.40 -3.77
C SER A 739 -19.34 12.97 -5.02
N GLY A 740 -18.56 13.40 -6.02
CA GLY A 740 -19.09 13.98 -7.25
C GLY A 740 -19.37 12.96 -8.36
N LEU A 741 -18.56 11.90 -8.46
CA LEU A 741 -18.68 10.85 -9.49
C LEU A 741 -18.92 9.45 -8.92
N ASN A 742 -19.10 9.31 -7.60
CA ASN A 742 -19.34 8.04 -6.90
C ASN A 742 -18.25 6.97 -7.04
N PHE A 743 -17.01 7.36 -7.34
CA PHE A 743 -15.89 6.42 -7.34
C PHE A 743 -15.63 5.85 -5.94
N GLY A 744 -15.25 4.58 -5.88
CA GLY A 744 -14.56 4.04 -4.71
C GLY A 744 -13.14 4.61 -4.64
N ALA A 745 -12.64 4.91 -3.44
CA ALA A 745 -11.23 5.29 -3.25
C ALA A 745 -10.55 4.45 -2.18
N PHE A 746 -9.38 3.95 -2.53
CA PHE A 746 -8.51 3.11 -1.69
C PHE A 746 -7.09 3.68 -1.72
N LYS A 747 -6.59 4.09 -0.56
CA LYS A 747 -5.19 4.44 -0.34
C LYS A 747 -4.39 3.14 -0.15
N GLY A 748 -3.45 2.86 -1.05
CA GLY A 748 -2.47 1.81 -0.84
C GLY A 748 -1.43 2.21 0.21
N HIS A 749 -0.27 1.55 0.17
CA HIS A 749 0.88 1.98 0.98
C HIS A 749 1.48 3.29 0.45
N GLY A 750 1.98 4.14 1.35
CA GLY A 750 2.64 5.41 1.03
C GLY A 750 1.69 6.41 0.36
N SER A 751 2.01 6.82 -0.87
CA SER A 751 1.27 7.83 -1.61
C SER A 751 0.32 7.27 -2.69
N ALA A 752 0.24 5.95 -2.89
CA ALA A 752 -0.60 5.39 -3.96
C ALA A 752 -2.09 5.40 -3.61
N TRP A 753 -2.95 5.76 -4.57
CA TRP A 753 -4.40 5.78 -4.45
C TRP A 753 -5.07 5.14 -5.66
N THR A 754 -5.90 4.13 -5.45
CA THR A 754 -6.73 3.51 -6.47
C THR A 754 -8.14 4.11 -6.41
N LEU A 755 -8.59 4.68 -7.53
CA LEU A 755 -9.95 5.17 -7.73
C LEU A 755 -10.70 4.20 -8.63
N SER A 756 -11.71 3.53 -8.09
CA SER A 756 -12.53 2.53 -8.79
C SER A 756 -13.80 3.19 -9.32
N HIS A 757 -14.01 3.10 -10.63
CA HIS A 757 -15.20 3.63 -11.28
C HIS A 757 -16.46 2.82 -10.85
N PRO A 758 -17.64 3.46 -10.75
CA PRO A 758 -18.88 2.78 -10.37
C PRO A 758 -19.32 1.60 -11.27
N ASP A 759 -18.76 1.49 -12.48
CA ASP A 759 -19.06 0.37 -13.38
C ASP A 759 -18.42 -0.96 -12.96
N GLY A 760 -17.51 -0.93 -11.98
CA GLY A 760 -16.83 -2.12 -11.47
C GLY A 760 -15.76 -2.70 -12.40
N HIS A 761 -15.53 -2.11 -13.56
CA HIS A 761 -14.60 -2.62 -14.57
C HIS A 761 -13.39 -1.72 -14.79
N HIS A 762 -13.51 -0.42 -14.49
CA HIS A 762 -12.43 0.53 -14.66
C HIS A 762 -11.92 1.05 -13.33
N SER A 763 -10.61 1.12 -13.18
CA SER A 763 -9.94 1.83 -12.10
C SER A 763 -8.79 2.66 -12.65
N ILE A 764 -8.33 3.60 -11.83
CA ILE A 764 -7.11 4.36 -12.06
C ILE A 764 -6.33 4.51 -10.77
N THR A 765 -5.05 4.11 -10.80
CA THR A 765 -4.14 4.26 -9.66
C THR A 765 -3.27 5.51 -9.84
N ILE A 766 -3.16 6.37 -8.84
CA ILE A 766 -2.42 7.65 -8.90
C ILE A 766 -1.71 7.93 -7.58
N HIS A 767 -0.53 8.55 -7.66
CA HIS A 767 0.16 9.01 -6.46
C HIS A 767 -0.40 10.36 -5.96
N GLU A 768 -0.74 10.42 -4.68
CA GLU A 768 -0.92 11.65 -3.92
C GLU A 768 0.34 12.53 -4.08
N PRO A 769 0.18 13.84 -4.32
CA PRO A 769 1.32 14.72 -4.46
C PRO A 769 2.08 14.85 -3.12
N HIS A 770 3.41 14.71 -3.19
CA HIS A 770 4.34 14.94 -2.09
C HIS A 770 5.44 15.93 -2.50
N PRO A 771 5.99 16.71 -1.56
CA PRO A 771 5.66 16.74 -0.12
C PRO A 771 4.38 17.55 0.21
N ASP A 772 3.91 18.39 -0.71
CA ASP A 772 2.69 19.17 -0.54
C ASP A 772 1.47 18.47 -1.16
N SER A 773 0.34 18.47 -0.46
CA SER A 773 -0.93 17.85 -0.89
C SER A 773 -1.67 18.64 -2.00
N THR A 774 -0.94 19.37 -2.84
CA THR A 774 -1.46 20.15 -3.97
C THR A 774 -0.90 19.62 -5.28
N MET A 775 -1.79 19.32 -6.24
CA MET A 775 -1.37 19.04 -7.61
C MET A 775 -1.22 20.34 -8.39
N TYR A 776 -0.04 20.56 -8.94
CA TYR A 776 0.28 21.70 -9.80
C TYR A 776 0.07 21.37 -11.28
N PHE A 777 0.19 22.39 -12.13
CA PHE A 777 -0.17 22.36 -13.55
C PHE A 777 0.24 21.08 -14.30
N PHE A 778 1.51 20.66 -14.26
CA PHE A 778 1.97 19.47 -15.00
C PHE A 778 1.41 18.16 -14.44
N GLN A 779 1.23 18.06 -13.11
CA GLN A 779 0.56 16.91 -12.49
C GLN A 779 -0.91 16.84 -12.91
N LEU A 780 -1.62 17.98 -12.90
CA LEU A 780 -3.01 18.05 -13.37
C LEU A 780 -3.14 17.72 -14.85
N ARG A 781 -2.20 18.20 -15.68
CA ARG A 781 -2.14 17.89 -17.10
C ARG A 781 -1.99 16.39 -17.35
N ARG A 782 -1.01 15.75 -16.69
CA ARG A 782 -0.81 14.29 -16.75
C ARG A 782 -2.06 13.54 -16.32
N PHE A 783 -2.66 13.94 -15.20
CA PHE A 783 -3.86 13.28 -14.71
C PHE A 783 -5.05 13.45 -15.68
N GLY A 784 -5.26 14.64 -16.23
CA GLY A 784 -6.27 14.90 -17.25
C GLY A 784 -6.09 14.03 -18.51
N TRP A 785 -4.85 13.86 -18.99
CA TRP A 785 -4.56 12.97 -20.12
C TRP A 785 -4.86 11.51 -19.80
N ARG A 786 -4.49 11.04 -18.60
CA ARG A 786 -4.80 9.67 -18.17
C ARG A 786 -6.31 9.41 -18.13
N LEU A 787 -7.08 10.36 -17.62
CA LEU A 787 -8.54 10.26 -17.61
C LEU A 787 -9.13 10.24 -19.04
N ALA A 788 -8.57 11.05 -19.94
CA ALA A 788 -8.98 11.05 -21.34
C ALA A 788 -8.70 9.71 -22.03
N HIS A 789 -7.51 9.13 -21.84
CA HIS A 789 -7.18 7.82 -22.39
C HIS A 789 -7.98 6.68 -21.77
N ARG A 790 -8.14 6.67 -20.44
CA ARG A 790 -8.79 5.56 -19.71
C ARG A 790 -10.31 5.55 -19.90
N PHE A 791 -10.95 6.72 -19.92
CA PHE A 791 -12.40 6.85 -19.91
C PHE A 791 -12.99 7.54 -21.15
N GLY A 792 -12.16 8.01 -22.09
CA GLY A 792 -12.62 8.80 -23.24
C GLY A 792 -13.14 10.20 -22.85
N TRP A 793 -12.76 10.70 -21.67
CA TRP A 793 -13.27 11.96 -21.14
C TRP A 793 -12.56 13.19 -21.70
N SER A 794 -13.31 14.29 -21.80
CA SER A 794 -12.84 15.59 -22.25
C SER A 794 -13.52 16.72 -21.47
N LEU A 795 -13.18 17.98 -21.80
CA LEU A 795 -13.85 19.13 -21.21
C LEU A 795 -15.37 19.13 -21.45
N ASP A 796 -15.81 18.59 -22.58
CA ASP A 796 -17.22 18.52 -22.99
C ASP A 796 -17.97 17.33 -22.37
N SER A 797 -17.27 16.44 -21.64
CA SER A 797 -17.87 15.24 -21.05
C SER A 797 -18.72 15.52 -19.81
N PHE A 798 -18.66 16.73 -19.23
CA PHE A 798 -19.31 17.06 -17.96
C PHE A 798 -20.21 18.29 -18.10
N GLU A 799 -21.37 18.25 -17.46
CA GLU A 799 -22.29 19.40 -17.37
C GLU A 799 -22.72 19.65 -15.92
N LEU A 800 -23.17 20.88 -15.63
CA LEU A 800 -23.68 21.20 -14.30
C LEU A 800 -25.07 20.59 -14.10
N GLU A 801 -25.25 19.86 -13.00
CA GLU A 801 -26.57 19.43 -12.55
C GLU A 801 -27.54 20.61 -12.52
N GLN A 802 -28.66 20.49 -13.24
CA GLN A 802 -29.73 21.47 -13.16
C GLN A 802 -30.35 21.38 -11.76
N LYS A 803 -30.33 22.49 -11.02
CA LYS A 803 -31.04 22.57 -9.73
C LYS A 803 -32.54 22.32 -10.00
N ALA A 804 -33.06 21.25 -9.42
CA ALA A 804 -34.49 20.98 -9.35
C ALA A 804 -35.22 22.04 -8.50
#